data_AF-A0A553Q893-F1
#
_entry.id   AF-A0A553Q893-F1
#
_cell.length_a   1.000
_cell.length_b   1.000
_cell.length_c   1.000
_cell.angle_alpha   90.00
_cell.angle_beta   90.00
_cell.angle_gamma   90.00
#
_symmetry.space_group_name_H-M   'P 1'
#
loop_
_entity.id
_entity.type
_entity.pdbx_description
1 polymer ?
#
loop_
_entity_poly.entity_id
_entity_poly.type
_entity_poly.pdbx_seq_one_letter_code
_entity_poly.pdbx_strand_id
1 'polypeptide(L)'
;MMATPASMTESGSGSVLQTVFEQLAAGHSLSVTLGSPLCVAVVSLERYLSSHHPVTESYSYDVMLTDGRWRVKCQLADNLSRWVRRGSLRCGSGLLVSRLSMVHDETRLNQCFLRIDGIQNVVELPESLLAIKQPESIPDLRKDHLALSHGPLQQSRKYYLPLWINDDPYGNLWIPNSPPPEVVVDVSRVTPIAGLECVLHISKQCLPLLVRVLHRSRIRYYGKHGQSIDFPYQVYCEVADQSGIASLVVWNDLCLEWFHRLTVGSVLYLQQYSVKKMTVIPPKSVLPQWGLPDVPYNFATRSEVNSLNSSNACDVIGLVTYVGRVERLRSKEKMATGPEKFWAYRWVHAVDGTTESPFILEVFSSSQPEIFNNICPMTFLVCTQMRVCRTGSSVHLTSSTETQIFITGFHKKQPYIKEPKVKAFIQWTKTLKESVVLSSTAVGGHYTYPPAPSTFSPSTAVADLKEKLERLQYRECRRVAVQGYVSAVQYHPWPPLPQTDGDQDCPSESVQHENPLSLQRRGCSDAAALPPSSADSDIPVSPKRQRVDAGSGVAATSHGGEEGERHAEESRSEEQLVSSGGKGLAPSETMQESCLCNDASVPVTEAGVASKPPSASWESSMWAAAKEQLSDHLFCGSLDPESVPERFSFDDRDVHLHRLNLSPSSWSPELSSQELSHAPVACCGYFTLSLLGLNRTAAVDVLFVPLISSDDPRAAGVTPSPHDNSLISCLSSGRVCTQPDGSHPSLGSLMSSAPPLESERVVCLLDLCLLGEQRLEMICSKLYRAADICQPENIG
;
A
#
# COMPACT_ATOMS: atom_id res chain seq x y z
N MET A 1 -48.05 33.61 13.33
CA MET A 1 -48.52 32.34 12.74
C MET A 1 -47.32 31.69 12.07
N MET A 2 -47.00 30.45 12.42
CA MET A 2 -45.93 29.68 11.76
C MET A 2 -46.56 28.70 10.77
N ALA A 3 -45.97 28.55 9.60
CA ALA A 3 -46.25 27.43 8.70
C ALA A 3 -45.13 26.40 8.87
N THR A 4 -45.50 25.15 9.18
CA THR A 4 -44.56 24.02 9.24
C THR A 4 -44.20 23.58 7.83
N PRO A 5 -42.93 23.24 7.54
CA PRO A 5 -42.58 22.53 6.31
C PRO A 5 -43.17 21.12 6.35
N ALA A 6 -43.78 20.67 5.26
CA ALA A 6 -44.41 19.36 5.17
C ALA A 6 -43.38 18.23 5.01
N SER A 7 -43.73 17.04 5.49
CA SER A 7 -42.98 15.80 5.24
C SER A 7 -42.99 15.46 3.74
N MET A 8 -41.81 15.32 3.14
CA MET A 8 -41.67 14.77 1.79
C MET A 8 -41.96 13.26 1.81
N THR A 9 -43.05 12.85 1.16
CA THR A 9 -43.41 11.44 0.95
C THR A 9 -42.62 10.83 -0.21
N GLU A 10 -42.41 9.51 -0.16
CA GLU A 10 -41.67 8.75 -1.18
C GLU A 10 -42.42 8.63 -2.52
N SER A 11 -42.32 9.66 -3.37
CA SER A 11 -42.85 9.61 -4.74
C SER A 11 -42.10 10.57 -5.68
N GLY A 12 -40.79 10.33 -5.90
CA GLY A 12 -39.97 11.16 -6.78
C GLY A 12 -38.76 10.45 -7.37
N SER A 13 -38.82 10.11 -8.66
CA SER A 13 -37.70 9.54 -9.44
C SER A 13 -36.68 10.62 -9.87
N GLY A 14 -36.29 11.49 -8.92
CA GLY A 14 -35.28 12.54 -9.08
C GLY A 14 -33.89 12.09 -8.64
N SER A 15 -32.87 12.90 -8.95
CA SER A 15 -31.55 12.77 -8.31
C SER A 15 -31.52 13.61 -7.05
N VAL A 16 -31.19 13.00 -5.91
CA VAL A 16 -31.05 13.73 -4.64
C VAL A 16 -29.85 14.67 -4.70
N LEU A 17 -28.76 14.27 -5.38
CA LEU A 17 -27.59 15.10 -5.64
C LEU A 17 -27.96 16.39 -6.40
N GLN A 18 -28.77 16.26 -7.45
CA GLN A 18 -29.28 17.37 -8.24
C GLN A 18 -30.19 18.29 -7.40
N THR A 19 -31.14 17.73 -6.64
CA THR A 19 -32.05 18.54 -5.82
C THR A 19 -31.32 19.33 -4.73
N VAL A 20 -30.32 18.73 -4.06
CA VAL A 20 -29.48 19.42 -3.06
C VAL A 20 -28.63 20.53 -3.71
N PHE A 21 -28.09 20.29 -4.91
CA PHE A 21 -27.37 21.30 -5.66
C PHE A 21 -28.26 22.46 -6.11
N GLU A 22 -29.48 22.18 -6.59
CA GLU A 22 -30.46 23.20 -6.99
C GLU A 22 -30.88 24.07 -5.80
N GLN A 23 -31.05 23.48 -4.60
CA GLN A 23 -31.28 24.21 -3.36
C GLN A 23 -30.11 25.13 -3.00
N LEU A 24 -28.86 24.65 -3.06
CA LEU A 24 -27.66 25.47 -2.82
C LEU A 24 -27.46 26.57 -3.87
N ALA A 25 -27.89 26.36 -5.11
CA ALA A 25 -27.78 27.34 -6.19
C ALA A 25 -28.93 28.35 -6.27
N ALA A 26 -30.02 28.15 -5.51
CA ALA A 26 -31.16 29.06 -5.43
C ALA A 26 -31.34 29.72 -4.05
N GLY A 27 -30.78 29.12 -3.00
CA GLY A 27 -30.91 29.59 -1.62
C GLY A 27 -30.10 30.85 -1.31
N HIS A 28 -30.58 31.64 -0.35
CA HIS A 28 -29.81 32.75 0.23
C HIS A 28 -28.73 32.29 1.23
N SER A 29 -28.73 31.01 1.62
CA SER A 29 -27.67 30.38 2.41
C SER A 29 -26.73 29.59 1.51
N LEU A 30 -25.45 29.96 1.51
CA LEU A 30 -24.40 29.22 0.83
C LEU A 30 -24.02 27.88 1.51
N SER A 31 -24.74 27.45 2.55
CA SER A 31 -24.59 26.10 3.12
C SER A 31 -25.92 25.47 3.48
N VAL A 32 -26.00 24.14 3.34
CA VAL A 32 -27.15 23.31 3.68
C VAL A 32 -26.69 22.19 4.62
N THR A 33 -27.43 22.02 5.71
CA THR A 33 -27.34 20.83 6.58
C THR A 33 -28.55 19.97 6.25
N LEU A 34 -28.32 18.70 5.92
CA LEU A 34 -29.37 17.80 5.46
C LEU A 34 -30.07 17.13 6.65
N GLY A 35 -31.40 17.07 6.63
CA GLY A 35 -32.20 16.43 7.70
C GLY A 35 -32.08 14.91 7.73
N SER A 36 -31.78 14.31 6.57
CA SER A 36 -31.29 12.94 6.39
C SER A 36 -30.00 12.99 5.58
N PRO A 37 -28.98 12.16 5.86
CA PRO A 37 -27.72 12.20 5.13
C PRO A 37 -27.90 11.76 3.68
N LEU A 38 -27.22 12.46 2.76
CA LEU A 38 -27.12 12.07 1.36
C LEU A 38 -26.13 10.90 1.24
N CYS A 39 -26.62 9.73 0.83
CA CYS A 39 -25.77 8.59 0.48
C CYS A 39 -25.27 8.72 -0.98
N VAL A 40 -23.96 8.67 -1.17
CA VAL A 40 -23.28 8.77 -2.48
C VAL A 40 -22.04 7.87 -2.53
N ALA A 41 -21.70 7.37 -3.71
CA ALA A 41 -20.45 6.62 -3.95
C ALA A 41 -19.26 7.57 -4.15
N VAL A 42 -18.09 7.20 -3.63
CA VAL A 42 -16.82 7.89 -3.90
C VAL A 42 -16.17 7.34 -5.17
N VAL A 43 -16.13 8.15 -6.24
CA VAL A 43 -15.60 7.78 -7.55
C VAL A 43 -14.09 8.00 -7.65
N SER A 44 -13.59 9.14 -7.15
CA SER A 44 -12.16 9.42 -7.08
C SER A 44 -11.79 10.33 -5.91
N LEU A 45 -10.52 10.26 -5.49
CA LEU A 45 -9.92 11.03 -4.40
C LEU A 45 -8.61 11.65 -4.88
N GLU A 46 -8.65 12.94 -5.22
CA GLU A 46 -7.55 13.66 -5.84
C GLU A 46 -6.83 14.56 -4.82
N ARG A 47 -5.53 14.34 -4.61
CA ARG A 47 -4.72 15.04 -3.60
C ARG A 47 -3.90 16.17 -4.23
N TYR A 48 -3.87 17.35 -3.60
CA TYR A 48 -3.00 18.46 -4.02
C TYR A 48 -2.41 19.22 -2.82
N LEU A 49 -1.30 19.91 -3.07
CA LEU A 49 -0.59 20.70 -2.06
C LEU A 49 -1.39 21.97 -1.74
N SER A 50 -1.79 22.15 -0.48
CA SER A 50 -2.65 23.28 -0.09
C SER A 50 -1.98 24.65 -0.34
N SER A 51 -2.80 25.70 -0.45
CA SER A 51 -2.36 27.09 -0.56
C SER A 51 -2.51 27.90 0.74
N HIS A 52 -3.22 27.40 1.76
CA HIS A 52 -3.44 28.11 3.02
C HIS A 52 -2.54 27.58 4.14
N HIS A 53 -2.16 28.45 5.08
CA HIS A 53 -1.53 28.06 6.33
C HIS A 53 -2.63 27.70 7.33
N PRO A 54 -2.58 26.48 7.91
CA PRO A 54 -1.62 26.22 8.98
C PRO A 54 -0.59 25.11 8.65
N VAL A 55 0.47 25.03 9.47
CA VAL A 55 1.57 24.06 9.33
C VAL A 55 1.13 22.60 9.54
N THR A 56 -0.04 22.38 10.14
CA THR A 56 -0.54 21.06 10.55
C THR A 56 -1.09 20.18 9.42
N GLU A 57 -1.54 20.75 8.29
CA GLU A 57 -2.07 19.97 7.16
C GLU A 57 -1.48 20.47 5.83
N SER A 58 -0.63 19.66 5.20
CA SER A 58 0.06 20.03 3.95
C SER A 58 -0.81 19.86 2.68
N TYR A 59 -1.89 19.10 2.76
CA TYR A 59 -2.64 18.61 1.60
C TYR A 59 -4.13 18.83 1.77
N SER A 60 -4.76 19.31 0.70
CA SER A 60 -6.22 19.37 0.54
C SER A 60 -6.65 18.39 -0.56
N TYR A 61 -7.93 18.07 -0.62
CA TYR A 61 -8.46 16.98 -1.43
C TYR A 61 -9.70 17.42 -2.22
N ASP A 62 -9.80 17.01 -3.48
CA ASP A 62 -11.05 17.03 -4.24
C ASP A 62 -11.58 15.59 -4.33
N VAL A 63 -12.90 15.45 -4.27
CA VAL A 63 -13.63 14.18 -4.25
C VAL A 63 -14.64 14.19 -5.39
N MET A 64 -14.60 13.18 -6.26
CA MET A 64 -15.68 12.93 -7.21
C MET A 64 -16.73 12.03 -6.55
N LEU A 65 -17.97 12.49 -6.47
CA LEU A 65 -19.09 11.77 -5.86
C LEU A 65 -20.17 11.42 -6.91
N THR A 66 -20.94 10.36 -6.69
CA THR A 66 -22.11 10.05 -7.52
C THR A 66 -23.26 9.43 -6.73
N ASP A 67 -24.50 9.73 -7.15
CA ASP A 67 -25.72 9.03 -6.73
C ASP A 67 -26.16 7.96 -7.75
N GLY A 68 -25.27 7.59 -8.68
CA GLY A 68 -25.52 6.67 -9.79
C GLY A 68 -26.19 7.31 -11.00
N ARG A 69 -26.69 8.55 -10.90
CA ARG A 69 -27.33 9.29 -12.00
C ARG A 69 -26.55 10.51 -12.47
N TRP A 70 -25.92 11.21 -11.53
CA TRP A 70 -25.01 12.32 -11.84
C TRP A 70 -23.69 12.16 -11.07
N ARG A 71 -22.62 12.72 -11.60
CA ARG A 71 -21.34 12.94 -10.89
C ARG A 71 -21.20 14.39 -10.47
N VAL A 72 -20.57 14.66 -9.34
CA VAL A 72 -20.15 16.02 -8.98
C VAL A 72 -18.80 16.00 -8.28
N LYS A 73 -17.97 16.99 -8.62
CA LYS A 73 -16.65 17.20 -8.02
C LYS A 73 -16.79 18.21 -6.87
N CYS A 74 -16.45 17.78 -5.67
CA CYS A 74 -16.51 18.59 -4.45
C CYS A 74 -15.11 18.75 -3.85
N GLN A 75 -14.82 19.90 -3.24
CA GLN A 75 -13.68 20.02 -2.33
C GLN A 75 -14.03 19.36 -0.99
N LEU A 76 -13.08 18.68 -0.36
CA LEU A 76 -13.19 18.22 1.03
C LEU A 76 -12.70 19.33 1.96
N ALA A 77 -13.51 19.74 2.95
CA ALA A 77 -13.06 20.73 3.94
C ALA A 77 -11.93 20.15 4.82
N ASP A 78 -10.96 20.98 5.23
CA ASP A 78 -9.72 20.52 5.88
C ASP A 78 -9.98 19.71 7.17
N ASN A 79 -11.02 20.05 7.94
CA ASN A 79 -11.43 19.27 9.13
C ASN A 79 -11.79 17.80 8.82
N LEU A 80 -12.05 17.47 7.56
CA LEU A 80 -12.35 16.12 7.07
C LEU A 80 -11.13 15.44 6.40
N SER A 81 -10.01 16.14 6.16
CA SER A 81 -8.75 15.56 5.66
C SER A 81 -8.30 14.32 6.45
N ARG A 82 -8.59 14.28 7.76
CA ARG A 82 -8.34 13.12 8.64
C ARG A 82 -8.94 11.81 8.13
N TRP A 83 -10.09 11.84 7.44
CA TRP A 83 -10.75 10.63 6.93
C TRP A 83 -9.96 10.01 5.77
N VAL A 84 -9.40 10.82 4.88
CA VAL A 84 -8.51 10.35 3.80
C VAL A 84 -7.15 9.94 4.38
N ARG A 85 -6.52 10.78 5.21
CA ARG A 85 -5.20 10.51 5.82
C ARG A 85 -5.16 9.23 6.66
N ARG A 86 -6.30 8.79 7.23
CA ARG A 86 -6.44 7.53 7.99
C ARG A 86 -7.05 6.37 7.18
N GLY A 87 -7.28 6.54 5.89
CA GLY A 87 -7.82 5.48 5.01
C GLY A 87 -9.24 5.04 5.39
N SER A 88 -10.02 5.92 6.02
CA SER A 88 -11.44 5.70 6.28
C SER A 88 -12.28 6.07 5.06
N LEU A 89 -11.95 7.18 4.39
CA LEU A 89 -12.54 7.57 3.11
C LEU A 89 -11.70 7.00 1.96
N ARG A 90 -12.31 6.19 1.08
CA ARG A 90 -11.67 5.54 -0.08
C ARG A 90 -12.57 5.54 -1.31
N CYS A 91 -11.99 5.38 -2.50
CA CYS A 91 -12.75 5.14 -3.73
C CYS A 91 -13.51 3.80 -3.63
N GLY A 92 -14.70 3.73 -4.22
CA GLY A 92 -15.61 2.58 -4.10
C GLY A 92 -16.30 2.43 -2.73
N SER A 93 -16.12 3.36 -1.79
CA SER A 93 -16.89 3.38 -0.53
C SER A 93 -18.17 4.24 -0.65
N GLY A 94 -19.18 3.90 0.14
CA GLY A 94 -20.37 4.73 0.32
C GLY A 94 -20.12 5.82 1.35
N LEU A 95 -20.63 7.02 1.10
CA LEU A 95 -20.43 8.20 1.95
C LEU A 95 -21.77 8.79 2.36
N LEU A 96 -22.00 8.96 3.66
CA LEU A 96 -23.16 9.64 4.22
C LEU A 96 -22.80 11.11 4.48
N VAL A 97 -23.11 11.98 3.52
CA VAL A 97 -22.85 13.43 3.60
C VAL A 97 -23.96 14.11 4.40
N SER A 98 -23.60 14.86 5.44
CA SER A 98 -24.55 15.58 6.30
C SER A 98 -24.57 17.08 6.08
N ARG A 99 -23.49 17.67 5.57
CA ARG A 99 -23.42 19.13 5.28
C ARG A 99 -22.59 19.45 4.05
N LEU A 100 -23.14 20.32 3.20
CA LEU A 100 -22.53 20.85 1.98
C LEU A 100 -22.58 22.38 1.96
N SER A 101 -21.62 23.00 1.29
CA SER A 101 -21.65 24.43 0.95
C SER A 101 -21.29 24.71 -0.50
N MET A 102 -21.74 25.86 -0.98
CA MET A 102 -21.33 26.48 -2.24
C MET A 102 -20.22 27.49 -1.92
N VAL A 103 -19.02 27.26 -2.44
CA VAL A 103 -17.89 28.17 -2.29
C VAL A 103 -17.70 28.93 -3.59
N HIS A 104 -17.67 30.26 -3.51
CA HIS A 104 -17.33 31.12 -4.64
C HIS A 104 -15.81 31.34 -4.71
N ASP A 105 -15.25 31.32 -5.92
CA ASP A 105 -13.85 31.65 -6.14
C ASP A 105 -13.69 33.17 -6.23
N GLU A 106 -13.27 33.81 -5.13
CA GLU A 106 -13.03 35.26 -5.09
C GLU A 106 -11.96 35.74 -6.09
N THR A 107 -11.13 34.83 -6.63
CA THR A 107 -10.14 35.16 -7.66
C THR A 107 -10.72 35.15 -9.09
N ARG A 108 -11.94 34.60 -9.29
CA ARG A 108 -12.56 34.43 -10.61
C ARG A 108 -14.07 34.74 -10.59
N LEU A 109 -14.45 35.86 -11.22
CA LEU A 109 -15.85 36.24 -11.41
C LEU A 109 -16.70 35.08 -11.96
N ASN A 110 -17.86 34.88 -11.34
CA ASN A 110 -18.85 33.86 -11.69
C ASN A 110 -18.34 32.41 -11.71
N GLN A 111 -17.38 32.06 -10.84
CA GLN A 111 -17.04 30.66 -10.56
C GLN A 111 -17.38 30.25 -9.13
N CYS A 112 -17.92 29.04 -8.99
CA CYS A 112 -18.13 28.36 -7.73
C CYS A 112 -17.87 26.85 -7.82
N PHE A 113 -17.75 26.22 -6.66
CA PHE A 113 -17.65 24.77 -6.50
C PHE A 113 -18.35 24.32 -5.21
N LEU A 114 -18.73 23.05 -5.14
CA LEU A 114 -19.27 22.46 -3.91
C LEU A 114 -18.14 22.09 -2.94
N ARG A 115 -18.37 22.26 -1.64
CA ARG A 115 -17.50 21.75 -0.57
C ARG A 115 -18.29 20.88 0.40
N ILE A 116 -17.69 19.75 0.79
CA ILE A 116 -18.19 18.87 1.85
C ILE A 116 -17.71 19.45 3.18
N ASP A 117 -18.64 19.92 4.02
CA ASP A 117 -18.33 20.44 5.36
C ASP A 117 -18.55 19.39 6.46
N GLY A 118 -19.42 18.40 6.20
CA GLY A 118 -19.81 17.38 7.17
C GLY A 118 -20.06 16.00 6.54
N ILE A 119 -19.40 15.00 7.11
CA ILE A 119 -19.63 13.56 6.87
C ILE A 119 -20.21 12.99 8.17
N GLN A 120 -21.29 12.21 8.07
CA GLN A 120 -21.86 11.47 9.19
C GLN A 120 -21.16 10.12 9.37
N ASN A 121 -20.99 9.35 8.30
CA ASN A 121 -20.21 8.12 8.30
C ASN A 121 -19.70 7.75 6.90
N VAL A 122 -18.74 6.84 6.83
CA VAL A 122 -18.45 6.02 5.64
C VAL A 122 -19.13 4.67 5.85
N VAL A 123 -19.72 4.12 4.79
CA VAL A 123 -20.48 2.86 4.81
C VAL A 123 -20.04 1.96 3.65
N GLU A 124 -20.39 0.68 3.75
CA GLU A 124 -20.34 -0.21 2.60
C GLU A 124 -21.24 0.33 1.48
N LEU A 125 -20.86 0.06 0.24
CA LEU A 125 -21.51 0.65 -0.91
C LEU A 125 -22.85 -0.07 -1.20
N PRO A 126 -23.99 0.62 -1.28
CA PRO A 126 -25.27 0.00 -1.61
C PRO A 126 -25.22 -0.76 -2.94
N GLU A 127 -25.96 -1.87 -3.07
CA GLU A 127 -25.99 -2.72 -4.28
C GLU A 127 -26.27 -1.95 -5.57
N SER A 128 -27.17 -0.96 -5.51
CA SER A 128 -27.53 -0.07 -6.62
C SER A 128 -26.36 0.79 -7.12
N LEU A 129 -25.35 1.03 -6.28
CA LEU A 129 -24.12 1.75 -6.60
C LEU A 129 -22.96 0.78 -6.89
N LEU A 130 -22.90 -0.41 -6.24
CA LEU A 130 -21.97 -1.49 -6.62
C LEU A 130 -22.14 -1.94 -8.08
N ALA A 131 -23.36 -1.85 -8.62
CA ALA A 131 -23.64 -2.14 -10.03
C ALA A 131 -22.93 -1.20 -11.04
N ILE A 132 -22.33 -0.08 -10.60
CA ILE A 132 -21.68 0.91 -11.47
C ILE A 132 -20.30 0.39 -11.93
N LYS A 133 -20.26 -0.29 -13.07
CA LYS A 133 -19.02 -0.79 -13.68
C LYS A 133 -18.15 0.28 -14.32
N GLN A 134 -18.74 1.37 -14.81
CA GLN A 134 -18.02 2.48 -15.45
C GLN A 134 -18.54 3.83 -14.93
N PRO A 135 -18.00 4.31 -13.79
CA PRO A 135 -18.35 5.63 -13.26
C PRO A 135 -18.13 6.76 -14.27
N GLU A 136 -17.16 6.60 -15.19
CA GLU A 136 -16.86 7.59 -16.23
C GLU A 136 -17.99 7.81 -17.26
N SER A 137 -18.94 6.87 -17.39
CA SER A 137 -20.10 7.05 -18.27
C SER A 137 -21.24 7.85 -17.63
N ILE A 138 -21.19 8.09 -16.32
CA ILE A 138 -22.19 8.89 -15.60
C ILE A 138 -21.92 10.39 -15.88
N PRO A 139 -22.94 11.16 -16.32
CA PRO A 139 -22.75 12.57 -16.68
C PRO A 139 -22.43 13.45 -15.46
N ASP A 140 -21.60 14.48 -15.65
CA ASP A 140 -21.38 15.49 -14.62
C ASP A 140 -22.65 16.34 -14.42
N LEU A 141 -22.90 16.75 -13.18
CA LEU A 141 -23.89 17.76 -12.83
C LEU A 141 -23.34 19.15 -13.21
N ARG A 142 -23.87 19.73 -14.30
CA ARG A 142 -23.33 20.96 -14.91
C ARG A 142 -24.28 22.15 -14.77
N LYS A 143 -23.69 23.34 -14.58
CA LYS A 143 -24.34 24.66 -14.64
C LYS A 143 -23.24 25.69 -14.99
N ASP A 144 -23.58 26.78 -15.66
CA ASP A 144 -22.63 27.70 -16.34
C ASP A 144 -21.61 28.41 -15.44
N HIS A 145 -21.66 28.20 -14.12
CA HIS A 145 -20.79 28.81 -13.11
C HIS A 145 -20.01 27.76 -12.28
N LEU A 146 -20.26 26.46 -12.47
CA LEU A 146 -19.49 25.40 -11.81
C LEU A 146 -18.11 25.23 -12.47
N ALA A 147 -17.06 25.19 -11.64
CA ALA A 147 -15.69 25.00 -12.09
C ALA A 147 -15.41 23.54 -12.53
N LEU A 148 -15.72 23.22 -13.80
CA LEU A 148 -15.26 21.99 -14.48
C LEU A 148 -13.74 22.05 -14.76
N SER A 149 -12.94 21.98 -13.70
CA SER A 149 -11.48 21.89 -13.77
C SER A 149 -11.05 20.43 -13.90
N HIS A 150 -10.27 20.11 -14.94
CA HIS A 150 -9.54 18.83 -15.00
C HIS A 150 -8.41 18.75 -13.96
N GLY A 151 -7.94 19.89 -13.44
CA GLY A 151 -7.06 19.97 -12.28
C GLY A 151 -7.82 20.29 -10.98
N PRO A 152 -7.11 20.70 -9.92
CA PRO A 152 -7.69 21.16 -8.66
C PRO A 152 -8.85 22.16 -8.81
N LEU A 153 -9.85 22.05 -7.93
CA LEU A 153 -10.90 23.07 -7.75
C LEU A 153 -10.32 24.37 -7.18
N GLN A 154 -9.29 24.27 -6.33
CA GLN A 154 -8.50 25.40 -5.86
C GLN A 154 -7.43 25.76 -6.91
N GLN A 155 -7.82 26.61 -7.86
CA GLN A 155 -7.12 26.82 -9.15
C GLN A 155 -5.73 27.49 -9.07
N SER A 156 -5.20 27.75 -7.87
CA SER A 156 -3.79 28.10 -7.65
C SER A 156 -2.83 26.92 -7.91
N ARG A 157 -3.37 25.71 -8.14
CA ARG A 157 -2.64 24.48 -8.48
C ARG A 157 -3.12 23.92 -9.82
N LYS A 158 -2.18 23.54 -10.70
CA LYS A 158 -2.46 22.93 -12.02
C LYS A 158 -2.30 21.41 -12.07
N TYR A 159 -2.00 20.76 -10.94
CA TYR A 159 -1.67 19.35 -10.86
C TYR A 159 -2.20 18.70 -9.58
N TYR A 160 -2.46 17.41 -9.66
CA TYR A 160 -2.64 16.53 -8.52
C TYR A 160 -1.35 15.73 -8.26
N LEU A 161 -1.32 15.07 -7.10
CA LEU A 161 -0.30 14.13 -6.65
C LEU A 161 -0.95 12.75 -6.48
N PRO A 162 -0.18 11.64 -6.61
CA PRO A 162 -0.68 10.33 -6.20
C PRO A 162 -1.23 10.41 -4.76
N LEU A 163 -2.32 9.71 -4.46
CA LEU A 163 -3.04 9.88 -3.19
C LEU A 163 -2.17 9.64 -1.94
N TRP A 164 -1.18 8.75 -2.03
CA TRP A 164 -0.42 8.27 -0.87
C TRP A 164 1.08 8.61 -0.86
N ILE A 165 1.66 9.00 -2.00
CA ILE A 165 3.10 9.25 -2.19
C ILE A 165 3.33 10.38 -3.20
N ASN A 166 4.52 10.98 -3.18
CA ASN A 166 4.79 12.21 -3.94
C ASN A 166 5.63 11.97 -5.21
N ASP A 167 6.32 10.83 -5.32
CA ASP A 167 7.43 10.60 -6.26
C ASP A 167 7.08 9.56 -7.36
N ASP A 168 5.82 9.47 -7.77
CA ASP A 168 5.35 8.66 -8.91
C ASP A 168 4.58 9.53 -9.92
N PRO A 169 4.65 9.24 -11.24
CA PRO A 169 3.78 9.85 -12.26
C PRO A 169 2.29 9.65 -11.94
N TYR A 170 1.46 10.67 -12.18
CA TYR A 170 0.04 10.64 -11.80
C TYR A 170 -0.86 11.56 -12.63
N GLY A 171 -1.97 11.01 -13.12
CA GLY A 171 -2.98 11.70 -13.92
C GLY A 171 -2.61 11.86 -15.40
N ASN A 172 -3.59 12.24 -16.22
CA ASN A 172 -3.53 12.20 -17.69
C ASN A 172 -2.54 13.19 -18.33
N LEU A 173 -1.80 13.97 -17.52
CA LEU A 173 -0.80 14.95 -17.98
C LEU A 173 0.58 14.31 -18.24
N TRP A 174 0.83 13.09 -17.75
CA TRP A 174 2.06 12.35 -18.00
C TRP A 174 1.94 11.60 -19.31
N ILE A 175 2.63 12.08 -20.35
CA ILE A 175 2.47 11.54 -21.70
C ILE A 175 3.08 10.12 -21.75
N PRO A 176 2.30 9.06 -22.06
CA PRO A 176 2.85 7.72 -22.21
C PRO A 176 3.49 7.60 -23.59
N ASN A 177 4.80 7.34 -23.63
CA ASN A 177 5.57 6.82 -24.78
C ASN A 177 5.07 7.21 -26.19
N SER A 178 4.83 8.50 -26.43
CA SER A 178 4.72 9.01 -27.79
C SER A 178 6.05 8.79 -28.51
N PRO A 179 6.07 8.28 -29.76
CA PRO A 179 7.31 8.07 -30.49
C PRO A 179 8.06 9.40 -30.62
N PRO A 180 9.41 9.40 -30.57
CA PRO A 180 10.18 10.61 -30.83
C PRO A 180 9.78 11.18 -32.19
N PRO A 181 9.62 12.51 -32.33
CA PRO A 181 9.44 13.12 -33.64
C PRO A 181 10.64 12.77 -34.54
N GLU A 182 10.39 12.50 -35.82
CA GLU A 182 11.41 12.14 -36.79
C GLU A 182 12.25 13.36 -37.19
N VAL A 183 13.18 13.74 -36.30
CA VAL A 183 14.05 14.91 -36.46
C VAL A 183 15.33 14.49 -37.19
N VAL A 184 15.54 15.07 -38.38
CA VAL A 184 16.84 15.01 -39.07
C VAL A 184 17.84 15.89 -38.31
N VAL A 185 18.68 15.26 -37.48
CA VAL A 185 19.64 15.96 -36.61
C VAL A 185 20.90 16.37 -37.38
N ASP A 186 21.19 17.69 -37.43
CA ASP A 186 22.50 18.20 -37.84
C ASP A 186 23.55 17.90 -36.75
N VAL A 187 24.26 16.79 -36.92
CA VAL A 187 25.36 16.37 -36.05
C VAL A 187 26.66 17.15 -36.27
N SER A 188 26.78 17.96 -37.34
CA SER A 188 28.02 18.69 -37.67
C SER A 188 28.38 19.77 -36.65
N ARG A 189 27.43 20.17 -35.80
CA ARG A 189 27.56 21.22 -34.77
C ARG A 189 27.59 20.69 -33.34
N VAL A 190 27.65 19.37 -33.16
CA VAL A 190 27.69 18.76 -31.82
C VAL A 190 29.03 19.05 -31.14
N THR A 191 28.95 19.51 -29.89
CA THR A 191 30.12 19.72 -29.03
C THR A 191 30.27 18.53 -28.08
N PRO A 192 31.49 18.02 -27.84
CA PRO A 192 31.72 17.00 -26.82
C PRO A 192 31.55 17.57 -25.41
N ILE A 193 31.11 16.76 -24.44
CA ILE A 193 30.97 17.12 -23.01
C ILE A 193 32.26 17.82 -22.49
N ALA A 194 33.43 17.29 -22.83
CA ALA A 194 34.71 17.87 -22.42
C ALA A 194 34.97 19.29 -22.98
N GLY A 195 34.29 19.70 -24.06
CA GLY A 195 34.37 21.05 -24.63
C GLY A 195 33.52 22.10 -23.92
N LEU A 196 32.61 21.71 -23.02
CA LEU A 196 31.66 22.62 -22.39
C LEU A 196 32.31 23.59 -21.39
N GLU A 197 33.50 23.30 -20.86
CA GLU A 197 34.26 24.24 -20.02
C GLU A 197 34.63 25.51 -20.80
N CYS A 198 35.00 25.37 -22.08
CA CYS A 198 35.28 26.51 -22.95
C CYS A 198 34.01 27.32 -23.27
N VAL A 199 32.87 26.64 -23.45
CA VAL A 199 31.58 27.28 -23.75
C VAL A 199 31.13 28.17 -22.58
N LEU A 200 31.22 27.67 -21.35
CA LEU A 200 30.86 28.38 -20.11
C LEU A 200 31.55 29.75 -19.95
N HIS A 201 32.76 29.91 -20.47
CA HIS A 201 33.54 31.14 -20.35
C HIS A 201 33.34 32.13 -21.51
N ILE A 202 32.76 31.69 -22.63
CA ILE A 202 32.76 32.44 -23.90
C ILE A 202 31.34 32.77 -24.39
N SER A 203 30.34 31.92 -24.12
CA SER A 203 28.98 32.05 -24.66
C SER A 203 27.90 31.87 -23.59
N LYS A 204 26.80 32.63 -23.71
CA LYS A 204 25.56 32.38 -22.96
C LYS A 204 24.68 31.28 -23.57
N GLN A 205 24.93 30.91 -24.82
CA GLN A 205 24.16 29.91 -25.56
C GLN A 205 25.03 28.68 -25.80
N CYS A 206 24.60 27.54 -25.26
CA CYS A 206 25.35 26.29 -25.32
C CYS A 206 25.12 25.57 -26.65
N LEU A 207 26.18 25.00 -27.23
CA LEU A 207 26.12 24.24 -28.47
C LEU A 207 25.46 22.86 -28.25
N PRO A 208 24.85 22.23 -29.28
CA PRO A 208 24.18 20.95 -29.11
C PRO A 208 25.08 19.83 -28.58
N LEU A 209 24.51 18.93 -27.77
CA LEU A 209 25.15 17.69 -27.32
C LEU A 209 24.49 16.48 -27.96
N LEU A 210 25.23 15.38 -28.10
CA LEU A 210 24.71 14.06 -28.44
C LEU A 210 25.24 13.05 -27.42
N VAL A 211 24.38 12.53 -26.54
CA VAL A 211 24.77 11.77 -25.35
C VAL A 211 23.91 10.52 -25.16
N ARG A 212 24.47 9.43 -24.62
CA ARG A 212 23.73 8.24 -24.19
C ARG A 212 23.34 8.35 -22.72
N VAL A 213 22.11 7.98 -22.37
CA VAL A 213 21.67 7.80 -20.97
C VAL A 213 22.28 6.51 -20.41
N LEU A 214 23.15 6.63 -19.41
CA LEU A 214 23.71 5.50 -18.66
C LEU A 214 22.80 5.11 -17.49
N HIS A 215 22.38 6.10 -16.71
CA HIS A 215 21.44 5.93 -15.59
C HIS A 215 20.36 7.01 -15.62
N ARG A 216 19.19 6.67 -15.07
CA ARG A 216 18.14 7.64 -14.74
C ARG A 216 17.70 7.39 -13.29
N SER A 217 17.42 8.45 -12.55
CA SER A 217 16.81 8.32 -11.24
C SER A 217 15.30 8.13 -11.37
N ARG A 218 14.67 7.61 -10.30
CA ARG A 218 13.25 7.86 -10.06
C ARG A 218 12.96 9.37 -10.02
N ILE A 219 11.74 9.80 -10.31
CA ILE A 219 11.35 11.21 -10.23
C ILE A 219 11.33 11.66 -8.77
N ARG A 220 11.54 12.96 -8.53
CA ARG A 220 11.49 13.55 -7.18
C ARG A 220 10.62 14.79 -7.18
N TYR A 221 9.53 14.79 -6.41
CA TYR A 221 8.74 15.99 -6.15
C TYR A 221 9.46 16.88 -5.13
N TYR A 222 9.50 18.19 -5.41
CA TYR A 222 10.17 19.19 -4.57
C TYR A 222 9.29 20.39 -4.18
N GLY A 223 8.00 20.39 -4.56
CA GLY A 223 7.07 21.50 -4.31
C GLY A 223 6.86 21.84 -2.83
N LYS A 224 6.59 23.12 -2.55
CA LYS A 224 6.47 23.67 -1.18
C LYS A 224 5.28 24.61 -1.02
N HIS A 225 4.80 24.73 0.22
CA HIS A 225 3.77 25.71 0.60
C HIS A 225 4.20 27.12 0.20
N GLY A 226 3.25 27.96 -0.22
CA GLY A 226 3.51 29.33 -0.68
C GLY A 226 4.27 29.47 -2.01
N GLN A 227 4.88 28.40 -2.55
CA GLN A 227 5.53 28.46 -3.86
C GLN A 227 4.52 28.23 -4.99
N SER A 228 4.42 29.21 -5.89
CA SER A 228 3.71 29.08 -7.17
C SER A 228 4.67 28.54 -8.23
N ILE A 229 4.93 27.23 -8.17
CA ILE A 229 5.68 26.48 -9.18
C ILE A 229 4.73 25.41 -9.73
N ASP A 230 4.54 25.43 -11.04
CA ASP A 230 3.81 24.40 -11.77
C ASP A 230 4.67 23.13 -11.88
N PHE A 231 4.05 21.98 -11.64
CA PHE A 231 4.65 20.64 -11.79
C PHE A 231 6.05 20.48 -11.15
N PRO A 232 6.32 20.86 -9.88
CA PRO A 232 7.66 20.92 -9.29
C PRO A 232 8.27 19.53 -9.03
N TYR A 233 8.70 18.91 -10.12
CA TYR A 233 9.37 17.62 -10.23
C TYR A 233 10.77 17.81 -10.82
N GLN A 234 11.67 16.88 -10.49
CA GLN A 234 12.98 16.79 -11.11
C GLN A 234 13.37 15.33 -11.35
N VAL A 235 14.11 15.07 -12.44
CA VAL A 235 14.69 13.77 -12.80
C VAL A 235 16.19 13.97 -13.01
N TYR A 236 17.02 13.15 -12.39
CA TYR A 236 18.47 13.14 -12.62
C TYR A 236 18.81 12.03 -13.62
N CYS A 237 19.62 12.32 -14.62
CA CYS A 237 20.17 11.31 -15.52
C CYS A 237 21.69 11.43 -15.54
N GLU A 238 22.38 10.29 -15.53
CA GLU A 238 23.79 10.20 -15.86
C GLU A 238 23.89 9.98 -17.38
N VAL A 239 24.56 10.87 -18.08
CA VAL A 239 24.67 10.86 -19.54
C VAL A 239 26.13 10.94 -19.98
N ALA A 240 26.50 10.29 -21.08
CA ALA A 240 27.88 10.22 -21.53
C ALA A 240 28.02 10.34 -23.06
N ASP A 241 29.18 10.80 -23.49
CA ASP A 241 29.66 10.75 -24.87
C ASP A 241 31.08 10.14 -24.93
N GLN A 242 31.75 10.18 -26.08
CA GLN A 242 33.13 9.69 -26.23
C GLN A 242 34.20 10.55 -25.52
N SER A 243 33.83 11.62 -24.80
CA SER A 243 34.73 12.55 -24.13
C SER A 243 34.59 12.59 -22.61
N GLY A 244 33.44 12.19 -22.06
CA GLY A 244 33.21 12.15 -20.62
C GLY A 244 31.77 11.83 -20.22
N ILE A 245 31.50 11.97 -18.92
CA ILE A 245 30.20 11.75 -18.28
C ILE A 245 29.74 13.07 -17.66
N ALA A 246 28.43 13.35 -17.72
CA ALA A 246 27.78 14.52 -17.14
C ALA A 246 26.48 14.15 -16.41
N SER A 247 26.11 14.94 -15.39
CA SER A 247 24.79 14.86 -14.75
C SER A 247 23.81 15.80 -15.45
N LEU A 248 22.85 15.22 -16.16
CA LEU A 248 21.68 15.93 -16.70
C LEU A 248 20.60 16.02 -15.60
N VAL A 249 19.91 17.17 -15.51
CA VAL A 249 18.73 17.32 -14.65
C VAL A 249 17.59 17.92 -15.45
N VAL A 250 16.48 17.18 -15.54
CA VAL A 250 15.22 17.61 -16.16
C VAL A 250 14.33 18.18 -15.06
N TRP A 251 13.60 19.26 -15.35
CA TRP A 251 12.84 20.05 -14.37
C TRP A 251 11.41 20.29 -14.84
N ASN A 252 10.49 20.39 -13.88
CA ASN A 252 9.11 20.85 -14.06
C ASN A 252 8.30 20.05 -15.11
N ASP A 253 7.58 20.76 -15.96
CA ASP A 253 6.79 20.30 -17.11
C ASP A 253 7.59 19.46 -18.11
N LEU A 254 8.89 19.71 -18.28
CA LEU A 254 9.75 18.83 -19.08
C LEU A 254 9.80 17.40 -18.53
N CYS A 255 9.56 17.18 -17.23
CA CYS A 255 9.45 15.83 -16.69
C CYS A 255 8.19 15.11 -17.19
N LEU A 256 7.07 15.82 -17.35
CA LEU A 256 5.80 15.25 -17.80
C LEU A 256 5.85 14.81 -19.27
N GLU A 257 6.62 15.53 -20.09
CA GLU A 257 6.85 15.19 -21.50
C GLU A 257 7.94 14.11 -21.68
N TRP A 258 9.04 14.17 -20.92
CA TRP A 258 10.23 13.36 -21.19
C TRP A 258 10.46 12.17 -20.26
N PHE A 259 9.88 12.09 -19.05
CA PHE A 259 10.25 11.04 -18.08
C PHE A 259 10.07 9.60 -18.62
N HIS A 260 9.00 9.34 -19.36
CA HIS A 260 8.77 8.04 -19.99
C HIS A 260 9.69 7.78 -21.19
N ARG A 261 9.97 8.81 -22.01
CA ARG A 261 10.90 8.74 -23.16
C ARG A 261 12.37 8.57 -22.74
N LEU A 262 12.75 9.08 -21.56
CA LEU A 262 14.09 8.98 -20.99
C LEU A 262 14.33 7.57 -20.44
N THR A 263 14.66 6.63 -21.32
CA THR A 263 15.06 5.26 -20.96
C THR A 263 16.58 5.10 -20.96
N VAL A 264 17.09 4.21 -20.11
CA VAL A 264 18.52 3.85 -20.09
C VAL A 264 18.91 3.20 -21.42
N GLY A 265 20.09 3.55 -21.93
CA GLY A 265 20.58 3.16 -23.25
C GLY A 265 20.18 4.10 -24.40
N SER A 266 19.14 4.94 -24.24
CA SER A 266 18.72 5.89 -25.26
C SER A 266 19.76 6.97 -25.55
N VAL A 267 19.81 7.44 -26.79
CA VAL A 267 20.66 8.56 -27.23
C VAL A 267 19.80 9.82 -27.32
N LEU A 268 20.27 10.91 -26.72
CA LEU A 268 19.60 12.20 -26.65
C LEU A 268 20.40 13.25 -27.41
N TYR A 269 19.72 14.01 -28.27
CA TYR A 269 20.24 15.24 -28.84
C TYR A 269 19.72 16.43 -28.00
N LEU A 270 20.63 17.09 -27.28
CA LEU A 270 20.27 18.14 -26.32
C LEU A 270 20.59 19.52 -26.88
N GLN A 271 19.60 20.40 -26.89
CA GLN A 271 19.73 21.83 -27.23
C GLN A 271 19.18 22.70 -26.09
N GLN A 272 19.51 24.00 -26.10
CA GLN A 272 18.94 25.03 -25.20
C GLN A 272 19.10 24.76 -23.69
N TYR A 273 19.99 23.83 -23.29
CA TYR A 273 20.29 23.52 -21.90
C TYR A 273 21.16 24.61 -21.24
N SER A 274 21.22 24.58 -19.90
CA SER A 274 22.11 25.43 -19.11
C SER A 274 23.07 24.56 -18.29
N VAL A 275 24.34 24.95 -18.23
CA VAL A 275 25.39 24.24 -17.46
C VAL A 275 25.64 24.98 -16.16
N LYS A 276 25.68 24.26 -15.03
CA LYS A 276 26.04 24.79 -13.71
C LYS A 276 27.24 24.00 -13.17
N LYS A 277 28.38 24.70 -13.01
CA LYS A 277 29.65 24.23 -12.42
C LYS A 277 29.93 22.72 -12.65
N MET A 278 30.38 22.41 -13.85
CA MET A 278 30.79 21.08 -14.27
C MET A 278 32.16 20.70 -13.69
N THR A 279 32.45 19.39 -13.66
CA THR A 279 33.79 18.82 -13.44
C THR A 279 34.07 17.86 -14.61
N VAL A 280 34.84 18.27 -15.61
CA VAL A 280 35.26 17.34 -16.69
C VAL A 280 36.37 16.43 -16.18
N ILE A 281 36.25 15.13 -16.44
CA ILE A 281 37.39 14.20 -16.34
C ILE A 281 38.19 14.36 -17.64
N PRO A 282 39.46 14.80 -17.60
CA PRO A 282 40.21 15.07 -18.83
C PRO A 282 40.34 13.81 -19.72
N PRO A 283 40.28 13.91 -21.06
CA PRO A 283 40.40 12.74 -21.96
C PRO A 283 41.70 11.93 -21.85
N LYS A 284 42.71 12.40 -21.11
CA LYS A 284 43.94 11.67 -20.78
C LYS A 284 43.86 10.87 -19.47
N SER A 285 42.84 11.14 -18.66
CA SER A 285 42.45 10.41 -17.45
C SER A 285 41.27 9.46 -17.72
N VAL A 286 40.66 9.55 -18.90
CA VAL A 286 39.71 8.58 -19.44
C VAL A 286 40.47 7.32 -19.86
N LEU A 287 40.13 6.18 -19.26
CA LEU A 287 40.79 4.90 -19.53
C LEU A 287 40.30 4.30 -20.87
N PRO A 288 41.10 3.47 -21.58
CA PRO A 288 40.70 2.92 -22.88
C PRO A 288 39.36 2.15 -22.88
N GLN A 289 38.98 1.58 -21.75
CA GLN A 289 37.69 0.91 -21.52
C GLN A 289 36.49 1.86 -21.33
N TRP A 290 36.64 3.19 -21.51
CA TRP A 290 35.57 4.19 -21.33
C TRP A 290 35.09 4.84 -22.64
N GLY A 291 35.45 4.31 -23.81
CA GLY A 291 34.75 4.67 -25.04
C GLY A 291 33.28 4.24 -24.96
N LEU A 292 32.33 5.18 -25.12
CA LEU A 292 30.86 5.03 -25.05
C LEU A 292 30.40 3.73 -24.34
N PRO A 293 30.44 3.68 -22.99
CA PRO A 293 30.23 2.43 -22.27
C PRO A 293 28.86 1.82 -22.58
N ASP A 294 28.86 0.51 -22.84
CA ASP A 294 27.66 -0.31 -22.68
C ASP A 294 27.14 -0.14 -21.25
N VAL A 295 25.82 -0.18 -21.07
CA VAL A 295 25.18 -0.04 -19.75
C VAL A 295 25.70 -1.18 -18.85
N PRO A 296 26.49 -0.91 -17.80
CA PRO A 296 27.27 -1.95 -17.14
C PRO A 296 26.40 -2.67 -16.10
N TYR A 297 25.85 -3.81 -16.48
CA TYR A 297 25.05 -4.63 -15.58
C TYR A 297 25.95 -5.46 -14.65
N ASN A 298 25.75 -5.31 -13.33
CA ASN A 298 26.49 -6.00 -12.28
C ASN A 298 25.58 -7.04 -11.59
N PHE A 299 25.15 -8.04 -12.35
CA PHE A 299 24.30 -9.11 -11.80
C PHE A 299 25.04 -9.91 -10.73
N ALA A 300 24.42 -10.05 -9.57
CA ALA A 300 24.85 -10.91 -8.47
C ALA A 300 23.85 -12.06 -8.27
N THR A 301 24.36 -13.27 -8.11
CA THR A 301 23.56 -14.42 -7.67
C THR A 301 23.34 -14.36 -6.17
N ARG A 302 22.38 -15.15 -5.65
CA ARG A 302 22.09 -15.15 -4.23
C ARG A 302 23.26 -15.66 -3.40
N SER A 303 24.00 -16.64 -3.90
CA SER A 303 25.25 -17.10 -3.30
C SER A 303 26.31 -16.00 -3.19
N GLU A 304 26.46 -15.15 -4.21
CA GLU A 304 27.43 -14.04 -4.23
C GLU A 304 27.03 -12.88 -3.29
N VAL A 305 25.74 -12.52 -3.19
CA VAL A 305 25.28 -11.39 -2.36
C VAL A 305 25.75 -11.48 -0.89
N ASN A 306 25.94 -12.68 -0.36
CA ASN A 306 26.45 -12.87 1.00
C ASN A 306 27.90 -12.41 1.20
N SER A 307 28.72 -12.30 0.15
CA SER A 307 30.11 -11.80 0.20
C SER A 307 30.23 -10.30 -0.10
N LEU A 308 29.18 -9.66 -0.62
CA LEU A 308 29.21 -8.23 -0.97
C LEU A 308 29.23 -7.33 0.28
N ASN A 309 29.98 -6.23 0.20
CA ASN A 309 30.03 -5.22 1.25
C ASN A 309 28.72 -4.42 1.33
N SER A 310 28.41 -3.88 2.51
CA SER A 310 27.27 -2.98 2.68
C SER A 310 27.43 -1.71 1.82
N SER A 311 26.33 -1.19 1.28
CA SER A 311 26.25 -0.08 0.31
C SER A 311 26.78 -0.37 -1.11
N ASN A 312 27.35 -1.56 -1.39
CA ASN A 312 27.63 -1.99 -2.76
C ASN A 312 26.35 -1.99 -3.60
N ALA A 313 26.48 -1.62 -4.88
CA ALA A 313 25.39 -1.71 -5.84
C ALA A 313 25.50 -3.00 -6.68
N CYS A 314 24.37 -3.68 -6.87
CA CYS A 314 24.26 -4.89 -7.69
C CYS A 314 22.89 -4.96 -8.38
N ASP A 315 22.84 -5.66 -9.50
CA ASP A 315 21.60 -6.07 -10.14
C ASP A 315 21.24 -7.49 -9.70
N VAL A 316 19.94 -7.81 -9.65
CA VAL A 316 19.47 -9.17 -9.36
C VAL A 316 18.33 -9.57 -10.30
N ILE A 317 18.24 -10.87 -10.55
CA ILE A 317 17.09 -11.52 -11.19
C ILE A 317 16.70 -12.73 -10.34
N GLY A 318 15.40 -12.95 -10.17
CA GLY A 318 14.88 -14.12 -9.47
C GLY A 318 13.42 -14.42 -9.81
N LEU A 319 12.98 -15.63 -9.51
CA LEU A 319 11.58 -16.06 -9.55
C LEU A 319 10.96 -15.70 -8.20
N VAL A 320 9.89 -14.90 -8.20
CA VAL A 320 9.26 -14.40 -6.97
C VAL A 320 8.50 -15.51 -6.26
N THR A 321 8.79 -15.69 -4.96
CA THR A 321 8.11 -16.67 -4.09
C THR A 321 7.22 -16.01 -3.04
N TYR A 322 7.57 -14.82 -2.55
CA TYR A 322 6.75 -14.07 -1.58
C TYR A 322 6.60 -12.60 -1.97
N VAL A 323 5.39 -12.06 -1.82
CA VAL A 323 5.10 -10.61 -1.99
C VAL A 323 4.30 -10.11 -0.79
N GLY A 324 4.91 -9.27 0.04
CA GLY A 324 4.23 -8.56 1.12
C GLY A 324 3.32 -7.43 0.61
N ARG A 325 2.42 -6.99 1.49
CA ARG A 325 1.57 -5.82 1.31
C ARG A 325 2.39 -4.51 1.20
N VAL A 326 1.80 -3.46 0.64
CA VAL A 326 2.43 -2.14 0.54
C VAL A 326 2.30 -1.36 1.85
N GLU A 327 3.43 -0.92 2.34
CA GLU A 327 3.59 -0.13 3.55
C GLU A 327 4.23 1.23 3.23
N ARG A 328 4.10 2.21 4.12
CA ARG A 328 4.61 3.57 3.94
C ARG A 328 5.57 3.98 5.05
N LEU A 329 6.75 4.47 4.68
CA LEU A 329 7.69 5.12 5.59
C LEU A 329 7.58 6.65 5.48
N ARG A 330 7.39 7.31 6.62
CA ARG A 330 7.45 8.78 6.73
C ARG A 330 8.89 9.26 6.56
N SER A 331 9.11 10.26 5.70
CA SER A 331 10.42 10.89 5.51
C SER A 331 10.90 11.56 6.82
N LYS A 332 12.20 11.40 7.13
CA LYS A 332 12.87 12.04 8.28
C LYS A 332 13.40 13.46 7.96
N GLU A 333 13.10 13.99 6.77
CA GLU A 333 13.46 15.36 6.39
C GLU A 333 12.81 16.38 7.35
N LYS A 334 13.49 17.52 7.58
CA LYS A 334 13.05 18.51 8.57
C LYS A 334 11.71 19.14 8.17
N MET A 335 10.65 18.80 8.92
CA MET A 335 9.29 19.37 8.82
C MET A 335 9.24 20.90 8.72
N ALA A 336 10.26 21.60 9.23
CA ALA A 336 10.38 23.06 9.17
C ALA A 336 10.46 23.68 7.75
N THR A 337 10.65 22.91 6.67
CA THR A 337 10.95 23.49 5.33
C THR A 337 10.28 22.83 4.12
N GLY A 338 9.32 21.93 4.30
CA GLY A 338 8.64 21.23 3.21
C GLY A 338 7.37 20.48 3.66
N PRO A 339 6.53 20.01 2.73
CA PRO A 339 5.35 19.22 3.05
C PRO A 339 5.69 17.82 3.53
N GLU A 340 4.73 17.20 4.22
CA GLU A 340 4.80 15.81 4.66
C GLU A 340 5.05 14.84 3.48
N LYS A 341 6.10 14.02 3.56
CA LYS A 341 6.50 13.10 2.49
C LYS A 341 6.54 11.66 2.98
N PHE A 342 5.96 10.76 2.19
CA PHE A 342 5.99 9.31 2.40
C PHE A 342 6.66 8.60 1.23
N TRP A 343 7.28 7.47 1.55
CA TRP A 343 7.82 6.50 0.61
C TRP A 343 7.00 5.21 0.72
N ALA A 344 6.46 4.69 -0.38
CA ALA A 344 5.82 3.38 -0.40
C ALA A 344 6.86 2.29 -0.68
N TYR A 345 6.77 1.17 0.03
CA TYR A 345 7.62 0.00 -0.13
C TYR A 345 6.83 -1.29 0.10
N ARG A 346 7.39 -2.43 -0.32
CA ARG A 346 6.94 -3.77 0.08
C ARG A 346 8.14 -4.70 0.20
N TRP A 347 8.01 -5.75 0.99
CA TRP A 347 8.98 -6.83 1.02
C TRP A 347 8.68 -7.86 -0.07
N VAL A 348 9.73 -8.35 -0.75
CA VAL A 348 9.62 -9.37 -1.79
C VAL A 348 10.71 -10.41 -1.58
N HIS A 349 10.38 -11.69 -1.74
CA HIS A 349 11.37 -12.76 -1.87
C HIS A 349 11.45 -13.27 -3.30
N ALA A 350 12.67 -13.52 -3.77
CA ALA A 350 12.91 -14.16 -5.04
C ALA A 350 14.07 -15.16 -4.95
N VAL A 351 14.06 -16.20 -5.78
CA VAL A 351 15.08 -17.27 -5.83
C VAL A 351 15.70 -17.38 -7.22
N ASP A 352 16.98 -17.74 -7.30
CA ASP A 352 17.73 -17.89 -8.57
C ASP A 352 18.31 -19.30 -8.80
N GLY A 353 18.07 -20.24 -7.88
CA GLY A 353 18.61 -21.60 -7.93
C GLY A 353 20.04 -21.75 -7.43
N THR A 354 20.70 -20.69 -6.95
CA THR A 354 22.08 -20.79 -6.43
C THR A 354 22.16 -21.10 -4.93
N THR A 355 21.07 -20.89 -4.19
CA THR A 355 20.90 -21.26 -2.77
C THR A 355 19.42 -21.48 -2.44
N GLU A 356 19.11 -22.34 -1.46
CA GLU A 356 17.76 -22.48 -0.89
C GLU A 356 17.23 -21.18 -0.24
N SER A 357 18.12 -20.34 0.32
CA SER A 357 17.73 -19.04 0.87
C SER A 357 17.32 -18.08 -0.24
N PRO A 358 16.20 -17.33 -0.14
CA PRO A 358 15.84 -16.32 -1.12
C PRO A 358 16.71 -15.06 -1.02
N PHE A 359 16.68 -14.23 -2.07
CA PHE A 359 16.93 -12.80 -1.94
C PHE A 359 15.81 -12.19 -1.11
N ILE A 360 16.16 -11.40 -0.08
CA ILE A 360 15.19 -10.61 0.68
C ILE A 360 15.32 -9.17 0.18
N LEU A 361 14.25 -8.65 -0.42
CA LEU A 361 14.23 -7.39 -1.16
C LEU A 361 13.30 -6.39 -0.47
N GLU A 362 13.84 -5.25 -0.05
CA GLU A 362 13.08 -4.06 0.34
C GLU A 362 12.85 -3.22 -0.94
N VAL A 363 11.68 -3.39 -1.55
CA VAL A 363 11.37 -2.79 -2.85
C VAL A 363 10.54 -1.52 -2.64
N PHE A 364 11.06 -0.36 -3.01
CA PHE A 364 10.33 0.91 -2.99
C PHE A 364 9.60 1.15 -4.32
N SER A 365 8.54 1.97 -4.30
CA SER A 365 8.04 2.55 -5.56
C SER A 365 9.12 3.48 -6.14
N SER A 366 9.46 3.21 -7.40
CA SER A 366 10.60 3.79 -8.12
C SER A 366 10.12 4.57 -9.35
N SER A 367 8.98 5.26 -9.25
CA SER A 367 8.36 5.94 -10.40
C SER A 367 7.94 4.98 -11.52
N GLN A 368 7.59 3.76 -11.12
CA GLN A 368 7.10 2.68 -11.99
C GLN A 368 5.85 2.02 -11.37
N PRO A 369 4.79 2.79 -11.03
CA PRO A 369 3.68 2.29 -10.23
C PRO A 369 2.97 1.06 -10.83
N GLU A 370 2.81 1.00 -12.16
CA GLU A 370 2.25 -0.17 -12.86
C GLU A 370 3.05 -1.45 -12.58
N ILE A 371 4.38 -1.38 -12.66
CA ILE A 371 5.26 -2.54 -12.43
C ILE A 371 5.34 -2.87 -10.94
N PHE A 372 5.44 -1.86 -10.07
CA PHE A 372 5.48 -2.03 -8.62
C PHE A 372 4.21 -2.71 -8.09
N ASN A 373 3.04 -2.32 -8.59
CA ASN A 373 1.75 -2.87 -8.18
C ASN A 373 1.44 -4.25 -8.77
N ASN A 374 2.15 -4.68 -9.82
CA ASN A 374 2.01 -5.99 -10.45
C ASN A 374 3.13 -6.99 -10.10
N ILE A 375 3.97 -6.69 -9.09
CA ILE A 375 4.88 -7.70 -8.53
C ILE A 375 4.04 -8.81 -7.90
N CYS A 376 4.23 -10.04 -8.35
CA CYS A 376 3.37 -11.19 -8.06
C CYS A 376 4.23 -12.46 -7.95
N PRO A 377 3.91 -13.44 -7.07
CA PRO A 377 4.60 -14.73 -7.07
C PRO A 377 4.53 -15.44 -8.42
N MET A 378 5.42 -16.41 -8.64
CA MET A 378 5.59 -17.14 -9.90
C MET A 378 6.00 -16.26 -11.11
N THR A 379 6.25 -14.96 -10.92
CA THR A 379 6.79 -14.06 -11.96
C THR A 379 8.31 -13.87 -11.82
N PHE A 380 8.99 -13.54 -12.92
CA PHE A 380 10.39 -13.11 -12.87
C PHE A 380 10.43 -11.64 -12.41
N LEU A 381 11.27 -11.34 -11.43
CA LEU A 381 11.59 -9.98 -10.99
C LEU A 381 13.05 -9.69 -11.29
N VAL A 382 13.30 -8.57 -11.97
CA VAL A 382 14.62 -7.97 -12.15
C VAL A 382 14.64 -6.62 -11.45
N CYS A 383 15.63 -6.42 -10.58
CA CYS A 383 15.87 -5.14 -9.92
C CYS A 383 17.31 -4.71 -10.17
N THR A 384 17.50 -3.56 -10.79
CA THR A 384 18.84 -3.01 -11.05
C THR A 384 19.32 -2.08 -9.95
N GLN A 385 20.64 -1.89 -9.84
CA GLN A 385 21.30 -0.93 -8.94
C GLN A 385 20.78 -0.96 -7.48
N MET A 386 20.42 -2.13 -6.97
CA MET A 386 20.01 -2.30 -5.58
C MET A 386 21.21 -2.19 -4.65
N ARG A 387 21.00 -1.65 -3.45
CA ARG A 387 22.04 -1.53 -2.42
C ARG A 387 22.01 -2.74 -1.50
N VAL A 388 23.18 -3.34 -1.28
CA VAL A 388 23.37 -4.38 -0.27
C VAL A 388 23.30 -3.75 1.12
N CYS A 389 22.36 -4.20 1.96
CA CYS A 389 22.25 -3.76 3.35
C CYS A 389 22.54 -4.93 4.30
N ARG A 390 23.48 -4.72 5.23
CA ARG A 390 23.91 -5.71 6.22
C ARG A 390 23.61 -5.23 7.63
N THR A 391 23.10 -6.12 8.48
CA THR A 391 22.80 -5.82 9.90
C THR A 391 23.06 -7.07 10.74
N GLY A 392 24.20 -7.09 11.44
CA GLY A 392 24.72 -8.32 12.04
C GLY A 392 24.99 -9.38 10.95
N SER A 393 24.42 -10.58 11.13
CA SER A 393 24.43 -11.66 10.14
C SER A 393 23.40 -11.48 9.01
N SER A 394 22.39 -10.62 9.19
CA SER A 394 21.28 -10.45 8.24
C SER A 394 21.70 -9.61 7.03
N VAL A 395 21.26 -10.03 5.84
CA VAL A 395 21.56 -9.38 4.55
C VAL A 395 20.29 -9.29 3.72
N HIS A 396 19.96 -8.08 3.28
CA HIS A 396 18.89 -7.79 2.31
C HIS A 396 19.41 -6.84 1.24
N LEU A 397 18.63 -6.68 0.16
CA LEU A 397 18.85 -5.65 -0.85
C LEU A 397 17.75 -4.60 -0.75
N THR A 398 18.08 -3.32 -0.89
CA THR A 398 17.10 -2.22 -0.90
C THR A 398 17.21 -1.37 -2.17
N SER A 399 16.10 -0.78 -2.62
CA SER A 399 16.09 0.10 -3.80
C SER A 399 16.95 1.35 -3.60
N SER A 400 17.80 1.67 -4.57
CA SER A 400 18.48 2.97 -4.65
C SER A 400 17.59 4.04 -5.30
N THR A 401 18.09 5.27 -5.45
CA THR A 401 17.41 6.27 -6.29
C THR A 401 17.57 6.02 -7.79
N GLU A 402 18.44 5.07 -8.17
CA GLU A 402 18.78 4.67 -9.55
C GLU A 402 18.16 3.31 -9.93
N THR A 403 17.56 2.60 -8.96
CA THR A 403 16.95 1.28 -9.16
C THR A 403 15.80 1.34 -10.15
N GLN A 404 15.84 0.43 -11.13
CA GLN A 404 14.71 0.15 -12.02
C GLN A 404 14.25 -1.29 -11.82
N ILE A 405 12.94 -1.47 -11.91
CA ILE A 405 12.25 -2.74 -11.67
C ILE A 405 11.64 -3.21 -12.99
N PHE A 406 11.74 -4.51 -13.28
CA PHE A 406 11.09 -5.14 -14.42
C PHE A 406 10.51 -6.49 -13.98
N ILE A 407 9.27 -6.77 -14.36
CA ILE A 407 8.61 -8.06 -14.11
C ILE A 407 8.53 -8.91 -15.39
N THR A 408 7.87 -10.07 -15.32
CA THR A 408 7.49 -10.86 -16.51
C THR A 408 6.84 -9.99 -17.59
N GLY A 409 7.16 -10.24 -18.86
CA GLY A 409 6.76 -9.40 -20.00
C GLY A 409 7.69 -8.22 -20.23
N PHE A 410 7.94 -7.39 -19.22
CA PHE A 410 8.76 -6.17 -19.34
C PHE A 410 10.26 -6.42 -19.46
N HIS A 411 10.79 -7.49 -18.85
CA HIS A 411 12.21 -7.84 -18.96
C HIS A 411 12.61 -8.29 -20.38
N LYS A 412 11.69 -8.84 -21.18
CA LYS A 412 11.98 -9.55 -22.46
C LYS A 412 12.55 -8.68 -23.60
N LYS A 413 12.64 -7.36 -23.43
CA LYS A 413 13.22 -6.42 -24.41
C LYS A 413 14.45 -5.65 -23.89
N GLN A 414 14.91 -5.94 -22.67
CA GLN A 414 16.02 -5.22 -22.04
C GLN A 414 17.39 -5.76 -22.50
N PRO A 415 18.44 -4.91 -22.60
CA PRO A 415 19.75 -5.35 -23.09
C PRO A 415 20.42 -6.41 -22.19
N TYR A 416 20.13 -6.41 -20.88
CA TYR A 416 20.69 -7.36 -19.91
C TYR A 416 20.33 -8.85 -20.15
N ILE A 417 19.40 -9.18 -21.05
CA ILE A 417 19.09 -10.58 -21.42
C ILE A 417 20.34 -11.28 -21.99
N LYS A 418 21.32 -10.51 -22.49
CA LYS A 418 22.59 -11.03 -22.97
C LYS A 418 23.52 -11.51 -21.84
N GLU A 419 23.28 -11.13 -20.59
CA GLU A 419 24.17 -11.45 -19.46
C GLU A 419 24.23 -12.96 -19.16
N PRO A 420 25.43 -13.52 -18.86
CA PRO A 420 25.56 -14.94 -18.54
C PRO A 420 24.72 -15.39 -17.35
N LYS A 421 24.63 -14.57 -16.30
CA LYS A 421 23.85 -14.88 -15.09
C LYS A 421 22.34 -14.86 -15.35
N VAL A 422 21.85 -13.89 -16.15
CA VAL A 422 20.45 -13.83 -16.59
C VAL A 422 20.09 -15.04 -17.45
N LYS A 423 20.99 -15.47 -18.35
CA LYS A 423 20.81 -16.70 -19.15
C LYS A 423 20.80 -17.96 -18.28
N ALA A 424 21.70 -18.07 -17.31
CA ALA A 424 21.76 -19.20 -16.38
C ALA A 424 20.48 -19.31 -15.54
N PHE A 425 19.97 -18.19 -15.01
CA PHE A 425 18.68 -18.11 -14.34
C PHE A 425 17.52 -18.57 -15.27
N ILE A 426 17.44 -18.04 -16.50
CA ILE A 426 16.40 -18.43 -17.45
C ILE A 426 16.49 -19.93 -17.81
N GLN A 427 17.69 -20.52 -17.87
CA GLN A 427 17.87 -21.96 -18.04
C GLN A 427 17.42 -22.76 -16.82
N TRP A 428 17.76 -22.31 -15.60
CA TRP A 428 17.34 -22.94 -14.34
C TRP A 428 15.81 -22.95 -14.18
N THR A 429 15.12 -21.84 -14.49
CA THR A 429 13.64 -21.80 -14.37
C THR A 429 12.93 -22.86 -15.23
N LYS A 430 13.54 -23.32 -16.32
CA LYS A 430 13.01 -24.40 -17.18
C LYS A 430 13.14 -25.81 -16.57
N THR A 431 13.91 -26.00 -15.50
CA THR A 431 14.01 -27.29 -14.80
C THR A 431 13.05 -27.43 -13.62
N LEU A 432 12.29 -26.38 -13.30
CA LEU A 432 11.38 -26.34 -12.15
C LEU A 432 10.05 -27.04 -12.44
N LYS A 433 9.49 -27.69 -11.43
CA LYS A 433 8.10 -28.16 -11.43
C LYS A 433 7.23 -27.07 -10.84
N GLU A 434 6.32 -26.51 -11.65
CA GLU A 434 5.47 -25.38 -11.27
C GLU A 434 4.70 -25.62 -9.96
N SER A 435 4.09 -26.79 -9.79
CA SER A 435 3.35 -27.14 -8.57
C SER A 435 4.20 -27.17 -7.30
N VAL A 436 5.49 -27.51 -7.41
CA VAL A 436 6.42 -27.53 -6.26
C VAL A 436 6.77 -26.11 -5.85
N VAL A 437 7.06 -25.22 -6.80
CA VAL A 437 7.33 -23.81 -6.50
C VAL A 437 6.07 -23.12 -5.99
N LEU A 438 4.92 -23.34 -6.63
CA LEU A 438 3.63 -22.78 -6.21
C LEU A 438 3.31 -23.16 -4.75
N SER A 439 3.57 -24.41 -4.35
CA SER A 439 3.34 -24.87 -2.98
C SER A 439 4.14 -24.10 -1.92
N SER A 440 5.31 -23.55 -2.26
CA SER A 440 6.12 -22.70 -1.36
C SER A 440 5.92 -21.19 -1.57
N THR A 441 4.93 -20.78 -2.38
CA THR A 441 4.62 -19.35 -2.59
C THR A 441 3.58 -18.79 -1.63
N ALA A 442 3.75 -17.52 -1.28
CA ALA A 442 2.93 -16.81 -0.31
C ALA A 442 2.73 -15.32 -0.65
N VAL A 443 1.74 -14.69 -0.04
CA VAL A 443 1.43 -13.26 -0.19
C VAL A 443 0.97 -12.63 1.13
N GLY A 444 1.18 -11.32 1.26
CA GLY A 444 0.59 -10.52 2.34
C GLY A 444 1.23 -10.75 3.70
N GLY A 445 0.42 -10.55 4.74
CA GLY A 445 0.85 -10.61 6.13
C GLY A 445 1.70 -9.41 6.59
N HIS A 446 1.86 -9.32 7.90
CA HIS A 446 2.87 -8.46 8.52
C HIS A 446 4.26 -9.05 8.32
N TYR A 447 5.21 -8.28 7.81
CA TYR A 447 6.59 -8.73 7.58
C TYR A 447 7.63 -7.71 8.03
N THR A 448 8.61 -8.18 8.80
CA THR A 448 9.68 -7.36 9.38
C THR A 448 11.05 -7.97 9.08
N TYR A 449 11.93 -7.19 8.46
CA TYR A 449 13.34 -7.51 8.25
C TYR A 449 14.19 -6.22 8.31
N PRO A 450 15.49 -6.29 8.69
CA PRO A 450 16.14 -7.40 9.38
C PRO A 450 15.51 -7.68 10.76
N PRO A 451 15.69 -8.89 11.31
CA PRO A 451 15.28 -9.21 12.68
C PRO A 451 15.85 -8.22 13.69
N ALA A 452 15.07 -7.95 14.74
CA ALA A 452 15.45 -6.99 15.76
C ALA A 452 16.74 -7.41 16.51
N PRO A 453 17.67 -6.47 16.77
CA PRO A 453 19.00 -6.74 17.31
C PRO A 453 18.97 -7.45 18.67
N SER A 454 20.11 -7.97 19.15
CA SER A 454 20.19 -8.62 20.47
C SER A 454 19.97 -7.66 21.63
N THR A 455 20.36 -6.39 21.49
CA THR A 455 20.21 -5.34 22.52
C THR A 455 19.56 -4.08 21.95
N PHE A 456 19.01 -3.22 22.81
CA PHE A 456 18.21 -2.06 22.39
C PHE A 456 18.37 -0.80 23.27
N SER A 457 18.35 0.37 22.63
CA SER A 457 18.07 1.69 23.24
C SER A 457 17.63 2.70 22.14
N PRO A 458 16.89 3.80 22.46
CA PRO A 458 16.14 4.12 23.68
C PRO A 458 14.62 3.90 23.53
N SER A 459 13.88 3.79 24.65
CA SER A 459 12.45 3.46 24.69
C SER A 459 11.50 4.66 24.89
N THR A 460 10.21 4.43 24.63
CA THR A 460 9.06 5.31 24.91
C THR A 460 8.28 4.81 26.14
N ALA A 461 7.54 5.69 26.83
CA ALA A 461 6.54 5.26 27.82
C ALA A 461 5.22 4.83 27.14
N VAL A 462 4.36 4.10 27.86
CA VAL A 462 3.03 3.71 27.35
C VAL A 462 2.14 4.94 27.10
N ALA A 463 2.20 5.96 27.97
CA ALA A 463 1.39 7.17 27.84
C ALA A 463 1.62 7.93 26.52
N ASP A 464 2.88 8.07 26.07
CA ASP A 464 3.22 8.78 24.83
C ASP A 464 2.75 8.03 23.56
N LEU A 465 2.30 6.78 23.69
CA LEU A 465 1.90 5.95 22.55
C LEU A 465 0.59 6.47 21.90
N LYS A 466 -0.34 6.99 22.71
CA LYS A 466 -1.63 7.53 22.25
C LYS A 466 -1.45 8.63 21.20
N GLU A 467 -0.60 9.63 21.49
CA GLU A 467 -0.25 10.72 20.57
C GLU A 467 0.46 10.22 19.30
N LYS A 468 1.21 9.11 19.39
CA LYS A 468 1.88 8.48 18.23
C LYS A 468 0.90 7.73 17.32
N LEU A 469 -0.16 7.13 17.88
CA LEU A 469 -1.23 6.42 17.18
C LEU A 469 -2.24 7.36 16.51
N GLU A 470 -2.58 8.47 17.16
CA GLU A 470 -3.42 9.53 16.59
C GLU A 470 -2.78 10.18 15.35
N ARG A 471 -1.45 10.32 15.36
CA ARG A 471 -0.66 10.87 14.24
C ARG A 471 -0.38 9.87 13.10
N LEU A 472 -0.63 8.58 13.31
CA LEU A 472 -0.36 7.53 12.32
C LEU A 472 -1.32 7.67 11.12
N GLN A 473 -0.77 7.59 9.91
CA GLN A 473 -1.55 7.61 8.67
C GLN A 473 -1.76 6.22 8.08
N TYR A 474 -2.69 6.11 7.11
CA TYR A 474 -2.98 4.88 6.37
C TYR A 474 -1.69 4.21 5.86
N ARG A 475 -1.50 2.93 6.17
CA ARG A 475 -0.33 2.11 5.86
C ARG A 475 1.02 2.66 6.36
N GLU A 476 1.04 3.70 7.19
CA GLU A 476 2.28 4.19 7.80
C GLU A 476 2.78 3.14 8.80
N CYS A 477 3.95 2.56 8.53
CA CYS A 477 4.60 1.62 9.42
C CYS A 477 5.59 2.34 10.33
N ARG A 478 5.40 2.17 11.64
CA ARG A 478 6.19 2.87 12.67
C ARG A 478 6.58 1.93 13.80
N ARG A 479 7.84 1.48 13.78
CA ARG A 479 8.49 0.80 14.90
C ARG A 479 8.66 1.73 16.10
N VAL A 480 8.24 1.29 17.27
CA VAL A 480 8.48 1.94 18.57
C VAL A 480 8.91 0.90 19.60
N ALA A 481 9.69 1.29 20.59
CA ALA A 481 9.98 0.45 21.76
C ALA A 481 9.25 1.01 22.98
N VAL A 482 8.56 0.14 23.73
CA VAL A 482 7.73 0.51 24.88
C VAL A 482 8.20 -0.25 26.11
N GLN A 483 8.34 0.43 27.25
CA GLN A 483 8.72 -0.19 28.52
C GLN A 483 7.53 -0.42 29.47
N GLY A 484 7.52 -1.59 30.10
CA GLY A 484 6.47 -2.00 31.02
C GLY A 484 6.68 -3.37 31.63
N TYR A 485 5.58 -3.96 32.09
CA TYR A 485 5.46 -5.32 32.63
C TYR A 485 4.35 -6.05 31.87
N VAL A 486 4.57 -7.31 31.47
CA VAL A 486 3.50 -8.12 30.87
C VAL A 486 2.54 -8.55 31.98
N SER A 487 1.34 -7.99 31.98
CA SER A 487 0.36 -8.14 33.07
C SER A 487 -0.79 -9.09 32.75
N ALA A 488 -1.03 -9.35 31.46
CA ALA A 488 -1.81 -10.51 31.02
C ALA A 488 -1.30 -11.03 29.68
N VAL A 489 -1.60 -12.30 29.42
CA VAL A 489 -1.41 -12.96 28.13
C VAL A 489 -2.67 -13.76 27.83
N GLN A 490 -3.23 -13.62 26.64
CA GLN A 490 -4.34 -14.43 26.13
C GLN A 490 -3.94 -15.05 24.79
N TYR A 491 -4.30 -16.30 24.54
CA TYR A 491 -4.17 -16.97 23.25
C TYR A 491 -5.49 -16.99 22.49
N HIS A 492 -5.40 -16.84 21.18
CA HIS A 492 -6.52 -16.90 20.25
C HIS A 492 -6.16 -17.88 19.12
N PRO A 493 -6.98 -18.90 18.83
CA PRO A 493 -6.75 -19.78 17.69
C PRO A 493 -6.93 -19.02 16.36
N TRP A 494 -6.26 -19.49 15.32
CA TRP A 494 -6.39 -18.97 13.95
C TRP A 494 -6.58 -20.12 12.94
N PRO A 495 -7.52 -20.01 11.98
CA PRO A 495 -8.53 -18.94 11.85
C PRO A 495 -9.49 -18.92 13.07
N PRO A 496 -10.22 -17.82 13.30
CA PRO A 496 -11.21 -17.75 14.36
C PRO A 496 -12.25 -18.88 14.21
N LEU A 497 -12.57 -19.55 15.32
CA LEU A 497 -13.62 -20.57 15.33
C LEU A 497 -14.97 -19.92 14.96
N PRO A 498 -15.79 -20.55 14.10
CA PRO A 498 -17.15 -20.07 13.84
C PRO A 498 -17.92 -19.96 15.15
N GLN A 499 -18.52 -18.79 15.40
CA GLN A 499 -19.41 -18.62 16.54
C GLN A 499 -20.69 -19.42 16.26
N THR A 500 -20.81 -20.58 16.89
CA THR A 500 -22.08 -21.29 16.98
C THR A 500 -22.97 -20.55 17.97
N ASP A 501 -24.00 -19.87 17.47
CA ASP A 501 -25.11 -19.40 18.29
C ASP A 501 -25.74 -20.62 18.99
N GLY A 502 -25.42 -20.78 20.27
CA GLY A 502 -25.85 -21.90 21.10
C GLY A 502 -26.40 -21.38 22.41
N ASP A 503 -27.72 -21.50 22.58
CA ASP A 503 -28.45 -20.96 23.73
C ASP A 503 -27.87 -21.46 25.06
N GLN A 504 -27.36 -20.53 25.88
CA GLN A 504 -27.14 -20.74 27.31
C GLN A 504 -27.70 -19.56 28.10
N ASP A 505 -28.92 -19.75 28.62
CA ASP A 505 -29.54 -18.88 29.61
C ASP A 505 -28.66 -18.76 30.87
N CYS A 506 -28.00 -17.62 31.03
CA CYS A 506 -27.56 -17.09 32.32
C CYS A 506 -27.53 -15.55 32.23
N PRO A 507 -27.78 -14.84 33.35
CA PRO A 507 -28.33 -13.48 33.29
C PRO A 507 -27.35 -12.45 32.72
N SER A 508 -27.84 -11.68 31.75
CA SER A 508 -27.11 -10.59 31.10
C SER A 508 -26.99 -9.36 32.01
N GLU A 509 -25.90 -9.24 32.78
CA GLU A 509 -25.41 -7.93 33.18
C GLU A 509 -24.83 -7.24 31.93
N SER A 510 -25.52 -6.18 31.47
CA SER A 510 -25.25 -5.56 30.17
C SER A 510 -24.01 -4.66 30.19
N VAL A 511 -22.82 -5.27 30.08
CA VAL A 511 -21.60 -4.55 29.73
C VAL A 511 -21.72 -4.08 28.28
N GLN A 512 -21.82 -2.76 28.08
CA GLN A 512 -21.93 -2.18 26.76
C GLN A 512 -20.58 -2.27 26.03
N HIS A 513 -20.58 -2.71 24.77
CA HIS A 513 -19.43 -2.54 23.88
C HIS A 513 -19.23 -1.06 23.59
N GLU A 514 -18.37 -0.37 24.36
CA GLU A 514 -17.95 0.98 24.02
C GLU A 514 -17.07 0.96 22.76
N ASN A 515 -17.35 1.88 21.84
CA ASN A 515 -16.49 2.13 20.69
C ASN A 515 -15.13 2.69 21.15
N PRO A 516 -13.99 2.24 20.60
CA PRO A 516 -12.72 2.91 20.80
C PRO A 516 -12.81 4.39 20.38
N LEU A 517 -12.74 5.29 21.37
CA LEU A 517 -12.67 6.76 21.24
C LEU A 517 -13.98 7.49 20.83
N SER A 518 -15.07 7.36 21.59
CA SER A 518 -16.21 8.29 21.53
C SER A 518 -16.28 9.29 22.70
N LEU A 519 -15.93 10.55 22.46
CA LEU A 519 -16.14 11.65 23.42
C LEU A 519 -17.58 12.19 23.35
N GLN A 520 -18.39 11.97 24.39
CA GLN A 520 -19.73 12.57 24.51
C GLN A 520 -19.83 13.63 25.62
N ARG A 521 -20.76 14.58 25.45
CA ARG A 521 -21.20 15.54 26.48
C ARG A 521 -22.70 15.35 26.73
N ARG A 522 -23.12 15.48 27.99
CA ARG A 522 -24.54 15.60 28.39
C ARG A 522 -25.20 16.78 27.64
N GLY A 523 -26.48 16.75 27.25
CA GLY A 523 -27.51 15.70 27.38
C GLY A 523 -28.85 16.25 27.93
N CYS A 524 -29.98 15.72 27.45
CA CYS A 524 -31.31 15.76 28.11
C CYS A 524 -32.29 14.80 27.39
N SER A 525 -33.32 14.38 28.11
CA SER A 525 -34.45 13.53 27.67
C SER A 525 -35.61 14.42 27.13
N ASP A 526 -36.77 13.96 26.65
CA ASP A 526 -37.69 12.90 27.10
C ASP A 526 -38.29 12.03 25.98
N ALA A 527 -39.01 10.98 26.37
CA ALA A 527 -39.56 9.94 25.49
C ALA A 527 -41.10 9.89 25.52
N ALA A 528 -41.68 9.30 24.46
CA ALA A 528 -42.87 8.42 24.54
C ALA A 528 -43.04 7.66 23.21
N ALA A 529 -43.61 6.46 23.26
CA ALA A 529 -43.91 5.62 22.09
C ALA A 529 -45.42 5.32 21.99
N LEU A 530 -45.85 4.77 20.83
CA LEU A 530 -46.65 3.53 20.66
C LEU A 530 -47.16 3.42 19.19
N PRO A 531 -47.58 2.23 18.68
CA PRO A 531 -47.57 1.91 17.26
C PRO A 531 -48.98 1.56 16.66
N PRO A 532 -49.23 0.46 15.90
CA PRO A 532 -49.43 0.60 14.44
C PRO A 532 -50.73 -0.05 13.87
N SER A 533 -51.17 0.39 12.69
CA SER A 533 -52.15 -0.28 11.78
C SER A 533 -52.51 0.62 10.58
N SER A 534 -53.04 0.19 9.43
CA SER A 534 -52.95 -1.08 8.67
C SER A 534 -53.78 -0.96 7.38
N ALA A 535 -53.29 -1.49 6.24
CA ALA A 535 -54.07 -1.74 5.00
C ALA A 535 -54.66 -0.47 4.30
N ASP A 536 -55.24 -0.49 3.09
CA ASP A 536 -55.36 -1.54 2.04
C ASP A 536 -55.61 -0.89 0.65
N SER A 537 -55.45 -1.64 -0.45
CA SER A 537 -56.07 -1.43 -1.79
C SER A 537 -55.73 -0.13 -2.58
N ASP A 538 -55.86 -0.02 -3.91
CA ASP A 538 -56.29 -0.97 -4.96
C ASP A 538 -55.65 -0.70 -6.36
N ILE A 539 -55.97 -1.58 -7.32
CA ILE A 539 -55.50 -1.72 -8.74
C ILE A 539 -56.53 -1.01 -9.69
N PRO A 540 -56.51 -0.98 -11.06
CA PRO A 540 -55.53 -1.20 -12.17
C PRO A 540 -55.14 0.13 -12.93
N VAL A 541 -54.46 0.22 -14.10
CA VAL A 541 -54.77 -0.28 -15.48
C VAL A 541 -53.56 -0.14 -16.43
N SER A 542 -53.40 -1.08 -17.37
CA SER A 542 -52.48 -1.02 -18.54
C SER A 542 -53.26 -0.83 -19.86
N PRO A 543 -52.61 -0.41 -20.98
CA PRO A 543 -52.36 -1.44 -22.02
C PRO A 543 -51.14 -1.26 -22.96
N LYS A 544 -50.43 -2.39 -23.16
CA LYS A 544 -49.98 -2.98 -24.43
C LYS A 544 -49.23 -2.17 -25.53
N ARG A 545 -47.96 -2.59 -25.73
CA ARG A 545 -47.32 -3.06 -27.00
C ARG A 545 -47.33 -2.16 -28.27
N GLN A 546 -46.12 -1.94 -28.82
CA GLN A 546 -45.81 -2.31 -30.22
C GLN A 546 -44.32 -2.68 -30.41
N ARG A 547 -43.96 -3.32 -31.54
CA ARG A 547 -42.62 -3.91 -31.81
C ARG A 547 -42.34 -4.06 -33.32
N VAL A 548 -41.33 -3.37 -33.84
CA VAL A 548 -40.55 -3.60 -35.10
C VAL A 548 -39.17 -2.93 -34.88
N ASP A 549 -37.96 -3.50 -34.96
CA ASP A 549 -37.41 -4.81 -35.35
C ASP A 549 -36.83 -4.88 -36.82
N ALA A 550 -35.48 -4.76 -36.94
CA ALA A 550 -34.54 -4.98 -38.09
C ALA A 550 -34.36 -3.93 -39.25
N GLY A 551 -33.12 -3.81 -39.78
CA GLY A 551 -32.72 -3.08 -41.03
C GLY A 551 -31.20 -2.83 -41.20
N SER A 552 -30.57 -3.12 -42.37
CA SER A 552 -29.10 -3.26 -42.54
C SER A 552 -28.44 -2.48 -43.71
N GLY A 553 -27.27 -1.88 -43.46
CA GLY A 553 -26.02 -2.12 -44.23
C GLY A 553 -25.60 -1.27 -45.48
N VAL A 554 -24.40 -1.62 -45.99
CA VAL A 554 -23.77 -1.34 -47.32
C VAL A 554 -22.78 -0.13 -47.45
N ALA A 555 -21.79 -0.25 -48.36
CA ALA A 555 -20.61 0.62 -48.60
C ALA A 555 -20.14 0.64 -50.09
N ALA A 556 -19.14 1.47 -50.47
CA ALA A 556 -18.47 1.54 -51.79
C ALA A 556 -17.12 2.35 -51.70
N THR A 557 -15.90 1.82 -51.98
CA THR A 557 -15.14 1.70 -53.28
C THR A 557 -14.85 3.02 -54.02
N SER A 558 -13.69 3.34 -54.64
CA SER A 558 -12.36 2.73 -54.97
C SER A 558 -11.45 3.86 -55.58
N HIS A 559 -10.18 3.82 -56.03
CA HIS A 559 -9.07 2.90 -56.43
C HIS A 559 -7.71 3.66 -56.19
N GLY A 560 -6.45 3.23 -56.50
CA GLY A 560 -5.84 1.99 -57.05
C GLY A 560 -4.62 2.26 -58.00
N GLY A 561 -3.49 1.53 -57.84
CA GLY A 561 -2.27 1.53 -58.72
C GLY A 561 -0.98 2.11 -58.07
N GLU A 562 0.25 1.61 -58.27
CA GLU A 562 0.80 0.44 -59.02
C GLU A 562 2.14 -0.09 -58.41
N GLU A 563 2.42 -1.39 -58.62
CA GLU A 563 3.68 -2.21 -58.59
C GLU A 563 4.85 -2.00 -57.58
N GLY A 564 5.45 -3.12 -57.12
CA GLY A 564 6.71 -3.11 -56.35
C GLY A 564 7.12 -4.38 -55.56
N GLU A 565 7.03 -5.59 -56.12
CA GLU A 565 7.33 -6.84 -55.39
C GLU A 565 8.81 -7.07 -55.02
N ARG A 566 9.08 -7.60 -53.80
CA ARG A 566 10.04 -8.70 -53.56
C ARG A 566 9.62 -9.55 -52.35
N HIS A 567 9.67 -10.88 -52.50
CA HIS A 567 9.36 -11.86 -51.45
C HIS A 567 10.46 -11.99 -50.38
N ALA A 568 10.03 -12.26 -49.15
CA ALA A 568 10.71 -13.12 -48.18
C ALA A 568 9.62 -13.87 -47.38
N GLU A 569 9.79 -15.16 -47.12
CA GLU A 569 8.68 -16.03 -46.70
C GLU A 569 8.39 -16.02 -45.19
N GLU A 570 7.10 -16.17 -44.87
CA GLU A 570 6.58 -16.27 -43.50
C GLU A 570 6.91 -17.65 -42.89
N SER A 571 7.51 -17.67 -41.69
CA SER A 571 7.82 -18.91 -40.95
C SER A 571 7.11 -18.93 -39.59
N ARG A 572 6.12 -19.82 -39.46
CA ARG A 572 5.29 -20.01 -38.26
C ARG A 572 5.93 -20.93 -37.23
N SER A 573 6.54 -20.37 -36.19
CA SER A 573 6.97 -21.06 -34.95
C SER A 573 7.51 -20.01 -33.97
N GLU A 574 7.21 -19.98 -32.66
CA GLU A 574 6.49 -20.93 -31.80
C GLU A 574 5.55 -20.17 -30.83
N GLU A 575 4.24 -20.44 -30.88
CA GLU A 575 3.32 -20.08 -29.78
C GLU A 575 2.96 -21.35 -29.00
N GLN A 576 3.73 -21.66 -27.96
CA GLN A 576 3.42 -22.79 -27.08
C GLN A 576 3.90 -22.57 -25.63
N LEU A 577 3.15 -21.74 -24.90
CA LEU A 577 2.93 -21.94 -23.46
C LEU A 577 1.46 -22.34 -23.30
N VAL A 578 1.23 -23.52 -22.74
CA VAL A 578 -0.03 -24.25 -22.89
C VAL A 578 -1.04 -23.82 -21.83
N SER A 579 -2.17 -23.27 -22.27
CA SER A 579 -3.40 -23.31 -21.48
C SER A 579 -4.08 -24.67 -21.70
N SER A 580 -4.10 -25.50 -20.66
CA SER A 580 -4.81 -26.79 -20.67
C SER A 580 -5.66 -26.95 -19.41
N GLY A 581 -6.96 -26.68 -19.53
CA GLY A 581 -7.92 -26.92 -18.45
C GLY A 581 -8.03 -28.41 -18.15
N GLY A 582 -7.57 -28.83 -16.98
CA GLY A 582 -7.77 -30.18 -16.46
C GLY A 582 -9.19 -30.36 -15.94
N LYS A 583 -9.91 -31.39 -16.40
CA LYS A 583 -11.17 -31.80 -15.77
C LYS A 583 -10.89 -32.43 -14.41
N GLY A 584 -11.78 -32.20 -13.46
CA GLY A 584 -11.59 -32.61 -12.06
C GLY A 584 -11.33 -34.10 -11.87
N LEU A 585 -10.36 -34.39 -11.02
CA LEU A 585 -10.12 -35.67 -10.37
C LEU A 585 -10.21 -35.42 -8.85
N ALA A 586 -10.74 -36.39 -8.11
CA ALA A 586 -10.99 -36.22 -6.68
C ALA A 586 -9.67 -36.11 -5.87
N PRO A 587 -9.66 -35.44 -4.70
CA PRO A 587 -8.46 -35.35 -3.87
C PRO A 587 -8.01 -36.72 -3.39
N SER A 588 -6.73 -37.04 -3.61
CA SER A 588 -6.04 -38.08 -2.85
C SER A 588 -5.54 -37.48 -1.54
N GLU A 589 -5.54 -38.26 -0.47
CA GLU A 589 -5.28 -37.77 0.90
C GLU A 589 -3.87 -37.17 1.05
N THR A 590 -3.81 -35.89 1.46
CA THR A 590 -2.57 -35.22 1.87
C THR A 590 -2.30 -35.54 3.34
N MET A 591 -1.10 -36.04 3.66
CA MET A 591 -0.70 -36.17 5.08
C MET A 591 -0.58 -34.78 5.71
N GLN A 592 -1.43 -34.50 6.70
CA GLN A 592 -1.34 -33.29 7.51
C GLN A 592 -0.30 -33.49 8.62
N GLU A 593 0.71 -32.62 8.69
CA GLU A 593 1.48 -32.46 9.92
C GLU A 593 0.60 -31.77 10.98
N SER A 594 0.65 -32.26 12.22
CA SER A 594 -0.33 -31.93 13.25
C SER A 594 -0.05 -30.56 13.90
N CYS A 595 -0.83 -29.55 13.51
CA CYS A 595 -0.89 -28.27 14.22
C CYS A 595 -1.45 -28.39 15.65
N LEU A 596 -1.18 -27.36 16.47
CA LEU A 596 -1.37 -27.27 17.92
C LEU A 596 -2.79 -27.43 18.50
N CYS A 597 -3.77 -27.89 17.72
CA CYS A 597 -5.21 -27.81 18.04
C CYS A 597 -6.06 -29.05 17.70
N ASN A 598 -5.48 -30.17 17.24
CA ASN A 598 -6.27 -31.35 16.84
C ASN A 598 -6.73 -32.28 18.00
N ASP A 599 -6.31 -32.05 19.25
CA ASP A 599 -6.79 -32.82 20.41
C ASP A 599 -8.20 -32.37 20.87
N ALA A 600 -9.20 -32.65 20.02
CA ALA A 600 -10.62 -32.41 20.29
C ALA A 600 -11.54 -33.56 19.83
N SER A 601 -11.00 -34.78 19.67
CA SER A 601 -11.76 -35.99 19.29
C SER A 601 -11.47 -37.17 20.24
N VAL A 602 -12.10 -37.16 21.41
CA VAL A 602 -11.97 -38.23 22.42
C VAL A 602 -12.72 -39.49 21.95
N PRO A 603 -12.05 -40.65 21.79
CA PRO A 603 -12.74 -41.92 21.59
C PRO A 603 -13.46 -42.33 22.90
N VAL A 604 -14.73 -42.70 22.81
CA VAL A 604 -15.57 -42.98 23.98
C VAL A 604 -15.08 -44.24 24.71
N THR A 605 -14.44 -44.03 25.87
CA THR A 605 -14.23 -45.04 26.90
C THR A 605 -14.55 -44.45 28.27
N GLU A 606 -15.01 -45.28 29.21
CA GLU A 606 -15.80 -44.83 30.36
C GLU A 606 -15.00 -44.20 31.52
N ALA A 607 -15.66 -43.26 32.21
CA ALA A 607 -15.40 -42.85 33.60
C ALA A 607 -13.97 -42.37 33.97
N GLY A 608 -13.62 -41.14 33.59
CA GLY A 608 -12.47 -40.40 34.13
C GLY A 608 -12.81 -38.91 34.35
N VAL A 609 -12.33 -38.33 35.46
CA VAL A 609 -12.62 -36.94 35.90
C VAL A 609 -12.39 -35.92 34.77
N ALA A 610 -13.43 -35.13 34.44
CA ALA A 610 -13.34 -34.09 33.43
C ALA A 610 -12.40 -32.95 33.86
N SER A 611 -11.17 -32.95 33.35
CA SER A 611 -10.27 -31.80 33.42
C SER A 611 -10.81 -30.65 32.59
N LYS A 612 -10.91 -29.44 33.17
CA LYS A 612 -11.08 -28.22 32.37
C LYS A 612 -9.98 -28.14 31.30
N PRO A 613 -10.26 -27.65 30.08
CA PRO A 613 -9.19 -27.28 29.16
C PRO A 613 -8.24 -26.27 29.86
N PRO A 614 -6.92 -26.32 29.58
CA PRO A 614 -6.00 -25.36 30.15
C PRO A 614 -6.44 -23.93 29.77
N SER A 615 -6.33 -22.99 30.70
CA SER A 615 -6.77 -21.62 30.43
C SER A 615 -5.92 -21.05 29.28
N ALA A 616 -6.59 -20.66 28.19
CA ALA A 616 -6.00 -19.90 27.10
C ALA A 616 -5.65 -18.45 27.50
N SER A 617 -5.49 -18.19 28.80
CA SER A 617 -5.15 -16.91 29.38
C SER A 617 -4.41 -17.09 30.71
N TRP A 618 -3.59 -16.09 31.01
CA TRP A 618 -2.90 -15.84 32.28
C TRP A 618 -3.02 -14.36 32.61
N GLU A 619 -3.33 -14.03 33.86
CA GLU A 619 -3.29 -12.66 34.39
C GLU A 619 -2.36 -12.61 35.61
N SER A 620 -1.64 -11.51 35.76
CA SER A 620 -0.75 -11.26 36.90
C SER A 620 -1.53 -10.80 38.13
N SER A 621 -1.00 -11.04 39.33
CA SER A 621 -1.66 -10.62 40.58
C SER A 621 -1.84 -9.10 40.67
N MET A 622 -0.91 -8.34 40.09
CA MET A 622 -1.00 -6.87 40.00
C MET A 622 -1.99 -6.37 38.93
N TRP A 623 -2.41 -7.18 37.95
CA TRP A 623 -3.27 -6.72 36.86
C TRP A 623 -4.69 -6.38 37.33
N ALA A 624 -5.26 -7.19 38.21
CA ALA A 624 -6.59 -6.95 38.78
C ALA A 624 -6.69 -5.59 39.48
N ALA A 625 -5.71 -5.24 40.32
CA ALA A 625 -5.64 -3.95 41.01
C ALA A 625 -5.26 -2.78 40.09
N ALA A 626 -4.53 -3.05 38.99
CA ALA A 626 -4.16 -2.03 38.02
C ALA A 626 -5.36 -1.58 37.17
N LYS A 627 -6.23 -2.50 36.74
CA LYS A 627 -7.42 -2.23 35.89
C LYS A 627 -8.28 -1.08 36.43
N GLU A 628 -8.50 -1.02 37.74
CA GLU A 628 -9.30 0.04 38.41
C GLU A 628 -8.62 1.42 38.46
N GLN A 629 -7.32 1.50 38.15
CA GLN A 629 -6.47 2.68 38.38
C GLN A 629 -5.84 3.25 37.11
N LEU A 630 -6.16 2.70 35.92
CA LEU A 630 -5.67 3.21 34.64
C LEU A 630 -6.35 4.53 34.27
N SER A 631 -5.56 5.53 33.84
CA SER A 631 -6.05 6.72 33.15
C SER A 631 -6.33 6.45 31.67
N ASP A 632 -5.55 5.54 31.07
CA ASP A 632 -5.58 5.21 29.65
C ASP A 632 -5.27 3.72 29.44
N HIS A 633 -6.19 2.99 28.80
CA HIS A 633 -5.96 1.65 28.27
C HIS A 633 -6.06 1.72 26.75
N LEU A 634 -4.97 1.39 26.05
CA LEU A 634 -4.90 1.35 24.60
C LEU A 634 -5.15 -0.08 24.10
N PHE A 635 -6.41 -0.40 23.85
CA PHE A 635 -6.81 -1.70 23.29
C PHE A 635 -6.35 -1.85 21.83
N CYS A 636 -5.79 -3.00 21.49
CA CYS A 636 -5.62 -3.45 20.11
C CYS A 636 -6.83 -4.33 19.71
N GLY A 637 -7.20 -4.30 18.43
CA GLY A 637 -8.18 -5.26 17.90
C GLY A 637 -7.62 -6.68 17.80
N SER A 638 -8.47 -7.62 17.41
CA SER A 638 -8.04 -8.95 16.97
C SER A 638 -7.05 -8.89 15.81
N LEU A 639 -6.28 -9.96 15.61
CA LEU A 639 -5.42 -10.10 14.43
C LEU A 639 -6.24 -9.93 13.14
N ASP A 640 -5.82 -9.01 12.28
CA ASP A 640 -6.45 -8.77 10.98
C ASP A 640 -6.07 -9.89 10.00
N PRO A 641 -6.97 -10.37 9.13
CA PRO A 641 -6.61 -11.36 8.11
C PRO A 641 -5.43 -10.91 7.23
N GLU A 642 -5.27 -9.61 6.97
CA GLU A 642 -4.16 -9.07 6.19
C GLU A 642 -2.83 -8.94 6.99
N SER A 643 -2.85 -9.24 8.29
CA SER A 643 -1.65 -9.42 9.12
C SER A 643 -1.08 -10.84 9.03
N VAL A 644 -1.82 -11.80 8.47
CA VAL A 644 -1.37 -13.20 8.26
C VAL A 644 -0.96 -13.42 6.80
N PRO A 645 0.18 -14.08 6.51
CA PRO A 645 0.52 -14.47 5.15
C PRO A 645 -0.40 -15.60 4.64
N GLU A 646 -0.85 -15.49 3.39
CA GLU A 646 -1.71 -16.47 2.69
C GLU A 646 -0.89 -17.21 1.61
N ARG A 647 -1.21 -18.48 1.33
CA ARG A 647 -0.66 -19.19 0.15
C ARG A 647 -1.19 -18.51 -1.13
N PHE A 648 -0.36 -18.40 -2.15
CA PHE A 648 -0.76 -17.76 -3.41
C PHE A 648 -1.50 -18.74 -4.33
N SER A 649 -2.63 -18.30 -4.88
CA SER A 649 -3.35 -18.97 -5.99
C SER A 649 -3.32 -18.13 -7.26
N PHE A 650 -3.27 -18.78 -8.42
CA PHE A 650 -3.43 -18.11 -9.71
C PHE A 650 -4.87 -17.61 -9.95
N ASP A 651 -5.88 -18.31 -9.40
CA ASP A 651 -7.28 -17.95 -9.57
C ASP A 651 -7.61 -16.67 -8.77
N ASP A 652 -7.06 -16.54 -7.56
CA ASP A 652 -7.20 -15.36 -6.69
C ASP A 652 -6.23 -14.21 -7.05
N ARG A 653 -5.40 -14.36 -8.10
CA ARG A 653 -4.25 -13.49 -8.39
C ARG A 653 -4.57 -12.00 -8.33
N ASP A 654 -5.58 -11.55 -9.07
CA ASP A 654 -5.89 -10.11 -9.15
C ASP A 654 -6.56 -9.60 -7.87
N VAL A 655 -7.27 -10.44 -7.12
CA VAL A 655 -7.83 -10.09 -5.80
C VAL A 655 -6.72 -9.94 -4.76
N HIS A 656 -5.71 -10.82 -4.77
CA HIS A 656 -4.49 -10.64 -3.98
C HIS A 656 -3.80 -9.32 -4.37
N LEU A 657 -3.55 -9.05 -5.66
CA LEU A 657 -2.92 -7.80 -6.09
C LEU A 657 -3.74 -6.56 -5.67
N HIS A 658 -5.07 -6.62 -5.68
CA HIS A 658 -5.92 -5.54 -5.17
C HIS A 658 -5.75 -5.33 -3.66
N ARG A 659 -5.82 -6.40 -2.83
CA ARG A 659 -5.64 -6.34 -1.36
C ARG A 659 -4.25 -5.87 -0.93
N LEU A 660 -3.20 -6.33 -1.61
CA LEU A 660 -1.80 -6.06 -1.25
C LEU A 660 -1.38 -4.62 -1.53
N ASN A 661 -2.05 -3.92 -2.44
CA ASN A 661 -1.69 -2.58 -2.87
C ASN A 661 -2.35 -1.50 -1.99
N LEU A 662 -1.95 -0.25 -2.18
CA LEU A 662 -2.61 0.90 -1.55
C LEU A 662 -3.94 1.18 -2.27
N SER A 663 -5.00 1.50 -1.53
CA SER A 663 -6.32 1.82 -2.10
C SER A 663 -6.22 2.82 -3.27
N PRO A 664 -6.82 2.55 -4.44
CA PRO A 664 -6.66 3.41 -5.60
C PRO A 664 -7.30 4.79 -5.40
N SER A 665 -6.80 5.79 -6.12
CA SER A 665 -7.38 7.14 -6.16
C SER A 665 -8.57 7.26 -7.12
N SER A 666 -8.90 6.19 -7.84
CA SER A 666 -10.08 6.04 -8.70
C SER A 666 -10.78 4.70 -8.40
N TRP A 667 -12.06 4.59 -8.73
CA TRP A 667 -12.86 3.40 -8.49
C TRP A 667 -12.61 2.31 -9.55
N SER A 668 -12.10 1.16 -9.10
CA SER A 668 -11.97 -0.10 -9.87
C SER A 668 -12.95 -1.16 -9.33
N PRO A 669 -14.18 -1.29 -9.89
CA PRO A 669 -15.25 -2.12 -9.30
C PRO A 669 -15.07 -3.64 -9.46
N GLU A 670 -14.09 -4.10 -10.24
CA GLU A 670 -14.04 -5.49 -10.71
C GLU A 670 -13.52 -6.50 -9.67
N LEU A 671 -12.90 -6.02 -8.58
CA LEU A 671 -12.16 -6.83 -7.60
C LEU A 671 -12.55 -6.54 -6.13
N SER A 672 -13.56 -5.71 -5.89
CA SER A 672 -13.95 -5.27 -4.54
C SER A 672 -14.91 -6.22 -3.80
N SER A 673 -15.40 -7.26 -4.47
CA SER A 673 -16.54 -8.07 -4.01
C SER A 673 -16.36 -9.58 -4.27
N GLN A 674 -15.11 -10.03 -4.43
CA GLN A 674 -14.76 -11.45 -4.55
C GLN A 674 -14.18 -11.94 -3.22
N GLU A 675 -14.80 -12.96 -2.65
CA GLU A 675 -14.27 -13.71 -1.50
C GLU A 675 -13.06 -14.53 -1.95
N LEU A 676 -12.00 -14.60 -1.13
CA LEU A 676 -10.80 -15.38 -1.44
C LEU A 676 -10.83 -16.75 -0.77
N SER A 677 -10.14 -17.70 -1.39
CA SER A 677 -9.76 -18.97 -0.73
C SER A 677 -8.68 -18.73 0.33
N HIS A 678 -9.07 -18.22 1.50
CA HIS A 678 -8.15 -17.88 2.60
C HIS A 678 -7.40 -19.12 3.15
N ALA A 679 -6.21 -19.38 2.61
CA ALA A 679 -5.32 -20.46 3.03
C ALA A 679 -4.08 -19.89 3.77
N PRO A 680 -4.12 -19.71 5.11
CA PRO A 680 -3.02 -19.11 5.86
C PRO A 680 -1.76 -19.98 5.88
N VAL A 681 -0.59 -19.35 5.78
CA VAL A 681 0.71 -20.02 5.85
C VAL A 681 1.08 -20.29 7.31
N ALA A 682 0.86 -21.53 7.76
CA ALA A 682 1.34 -22.07 9.03
C ALA A 682 0.99 -21.28 10.32
N CYS A 683 -0.05 -20.43 10.28
CA CYS A 683 -0.56 -19.69 11.44
C CYS A 683 -1.73 -20.45 12.08
N CYS A 684 -1.52 -21.02 13.27
CA CYS A 684 -2.56 -21.71 14.05
C CYS A 684 -3.17 -20.86 15.18
N GLY A 685 -2.65 -19.65 15.41
CA GLY A 685 -3.08 -18.75 16.47
C GLY A 685 -2.08 -17.64 16.79
N TYR A 686 -2.49 -16.73 17.66
CA TYR A 686 -1.71 -15.58 18.11
C TYR A 686 -1.97 -15.30 19.59
N PHE A 687 -1.15 -14.44 20.18
CA PHE A 687 -1.29 -14.00 21.57
C PHE A 687 -1.62 -12.51 21.64
N THR A 688 -2.47 -12.12 22.57
CA THR A 688 -2.66 -10.73 23.01
C THR A 688 -1.92 -10.55 24.32
N LEU A 689 -1.07 -9.53 24.42
CA LEU A 689 -0.23 -9.23 25.59
C LEU A 689 -0.63 -7.86 26.16
N SER A 690 -1.12 -7.81 27.40
CA SER A 690 -1.42 -6.56 28.09
C SER A 690 -0.15 -6.01 28.76
N LEU A 691 0.41 -4.94 28.22
CA LEU A 691 1.62 -4.29 28.73
C LEU A 691 1.25 -3.11 29.64
N LEU A 692 1.50 -3.27 30.94
CA LEU A 692 1.33 -2.21 31.93
C LEU A 692 2.57 -1.31 31.98
N GLY A 693 2.40 0.00 31.83
CA GLY A 693 3.51 0.96 31.88
C GLY A 693 4.20 1.01 33.24
N LEU A 694 5.46 1.44 33.27
CA LEU A 694 6.29 1.45 34.49
C LEU A 694 5.69 2.25 35.65
N ASN A 695 4.91 3.30 35.36
CA ASN A 695 4.21 4.12 36.35
C ASN A 695 2.83 3.55 36.75
N ARG A 696 2.40 2.46 36.13
CA ARG A 696 1.12 1.75 36.33
C ARG A 696 -0.16 2.55 36.06
N THR A 697 -0.08 3.74 35.46
CA THR A 697 -1.28 4.55 35.11
C THR A 697 -1.81 4.29 33.71
N ALA A 698 -1.04 3.64 32.83
CA ALA A 698 -1.44 3.39 31.45
C ALA A 698 -1.06 1.97 31.01
N ALA A 699 -1.93 1.34 30.23
CA ALA A 699 -1.73 0.01 29.66
C ALA A 699 -1.94 0.01 28.13
N VAL A 700 -1.37 -0.97 27.45
CA VAL A 700 -1.57 -1.20 26.02
C VAL A 700 -1.61 -2.70 25.72
N ASP A 701 -2.60 -3.13 24.95
CA ASP A 701 -2.65 -4.50 24.44
C ASP A 701 -1.92 -4.58 23.09
N VAL A 702 -1.14 -5.63 22.89
CA VAL A 702 -0.36 -5.84 21.66
C VAL A 702 -0.43 -7.28 21.19
N LEU A 703 -0.40 -7.49 19.88
CA LEU A 703 -0.46 -8.80 19.26
C LEU A 703 0.94 -9.42 19.15
N PHE A 704 1.07 -10.72 19.40
CA PHE A 704 2.26 -11.50 19.12
C PHE A 704 1.90 -12.73 18.30
N VAL A 705 2.32 -12.74 17.04
CA VAL A 705 2.10 -13.85 16.10
C VAL A 705 3.39 -14.67 16.03
N PRO A 706 3.48 -15.84 16.68
CA PRO A 706 4.72 -16.62 16.71
C PRO A 706 5.14 -17.08 15.31
N LEU A 707 6.44 -17.26 15.11
CA LEU A 707 6.98 -18.13 14.05
C LEU A 707 6.90 -19.59 14.50
N ILE A 708 6.29 -20.45 13.67
CA ILE A 708 6.06 -21.88 13.99
C ILE A 708 6.72 -22.80 12.95
N SER A 709 6.60 -22.49 11.66
CA SER A 709 7.17 -23.26 10.54
C SER A 709 8.23 -22.46 9.77
N SER A 710 9.10 -23.17 9.04
CA SER A 710 10.01 -22.62 8.04
C SER A 710 9.31 -22.10 6.78
N ASP A 711 8.07 -22.53 6.53
CA ASP A 711 7.26 -22.09 5.39
C ASP A 711 6.78 -20.64 5.54
N ASP A 712 6.74 -20.11 6.76
CA ASP A 712 6.38 -18.71 7.00
C ASP A 712 7.49 -17.79 6.43
N PRO A 713 7.17 -16.85 5.53
CA PRO A 713 8.16 -15.95 4.96
C PRO A 713 9.03 -15.23 6.02
N ARG A 714 8.47 -14.93 7.20
CA ARG A 714 9.17 -14.24 8.30
C ARG A 714 10.34 -15.07 8.87
N ALA A 715 10.43 -16.37 8.57
CA ALA A 715 11.57 -17.23 8.92
C ALA A 715 12.79 -17.02 7.99
N ALA A 716 12.60 -16.44 6.80
CA ALA A 716 13.65 -16.28 5.80
C ALA A 716 14.84 -15.45 6.33
N GLY A 717 16.04 -16.04 6.28
CA GLY A 717 17.26 -15.40 6.75
C GLY A 717 17.41 -15.33 8.28
N VAL A 718 16.53 -15.97 9.06
CA VAL A 718 16.53 -15.94 10.53
C VAL A 718 17.05 -17.26 11.12
N THR A 719 18.33 -17.30 11.48
CA THR A 719 18.96 -18.50 12.09
C THR A 719 18.15 -19.01 13.30
N PRO A 720 17.80 -20.31 13.37
CA PRO A 720 17.13 -20.89 14.53
C PRO A 720 18.11 -21.04 15.70
N SER A 721 17.76 -20.40 16.82
CA SER A 721 18.40 -20.60 18.12
C SER A 721 17.47 -21.47 18.98
N PRO A 722 17.88 -22.68 19.43
CA PRO A 722 17.03 -23.49 20.30
C PRO A 722 16.81 -22.82 21.65
N HIS A 723 15.61 -22.97 22.21
CA HIS A 723 15.27 -22.53 23.56
C HIS A 723 14.30 -23.52 24.23
N ASP A 724 14.06 -23.32 25.52
CA ASP A 724 13.22 -24.12 26.42
C ASP A 724 11.70 -24.09 26.12
N ASN A 725 11.29 -23.40 25.04
CA ASN A 725 9.89 -23.11 24.72
C ASN A 725 9.05 -22.48 25.86
N SER A 726 9.68 -21.85 26.87
CA SER A 726 8.94 -21.02 27.82
C SER A 726 8.42 -19.75 27.14
N LEU A 727 7.31 -19.20 27.63
CA LEU A 727 6.62 -18.07 27.00
C LEU A 727 7.54 -16.84 26.89
N ILE A 728 8.36 -16.58 27.91
CA ILE A 728 9.37 -15.51 27.86
C ILE A 728 10.42 -15.75 26.76
N SER A 729 10.89 -17.00 26.58
CA SER A 729 11.81 -17.35 25.50
C SER A 729 11.16 -17.17 24.12
N CYS A 730 9.92 -17.64 23.94
CA CYS A 730 9.18 -17.50 22.69
C CYS A 730 8.96 -16.02 22.30
N LEU A 731 8.59 -15.18 23.26
CA LEU A 731 8.44 -13.73 23.08
C LEU A 731 9.77 -13.02 22.76
N SER A 732 10.89 -13.55 23.26
CA SER A 732 12.23 -12.99 23.04
C SER A 732 12.90 -13.50 21.75
N SER A 733 12.57 -14.71 21.32
CA SER A 733 13.10 -15.37 20.12
C SER A 733 12.26 -15.11 18.85
N GLY A 734 11.01 -14.65 19.04
CA GLY A 734 10.00 -14.47 18.00
C GLY A 734 9.33 -15.77 17.53
N ARG A 735 9.67 -16.93 18.10
CA ARG A 735 9.29 -18.24 17.57
C ARG A 735 8.95 -19.28 18.65
N VAL A 736 8.33 -20.36 18.22
CA VAL A 736 8.19 -21.61 18.97
C VAL A 736 9.07 -22.65 18.30
N CYS A 737 9.99 -23.28 19.05
CA CYS A 737 10.81 -24.37 18.50
C CYS A 737 9.98 -25.67 18.40
N THR A 738 10.20 -26.43 17.33
CA THR A 738 9.88 -27.86 17.32
C THR A 738 10.73 -28.60 18.37
N GLN A 739 10.12 -29.57 19.04
CA GLN A 739 10.80 -30.46 19.97
C GLN A 739 11.57 -31.56 19.22
N PRO A 740 12.52 -32.28 19.86
CA PRO A 740 13.32 -33.32 19.20
C PRO A 740 12.53 -34.53 18.68
N ASP A 741 11.27 -34.69 19.10
CA ASP A 741 10.32 -35.70 18.61
C ASP A 741 9.46 -35.22 17.42
N GLY A 742 9.66 -33.97 16.96
CA GLY A 742 8.88 -33.32 15.91
C GLY A 742 7.63 -32.58 16.41
N SER A 743 7.27 -32.67 17.69
CA SER A 743 6.07 -32.02 18.23
C SER A 743 6.28 -30.52 18.52
N HIS A 744 5.18 -29.78 18.66
CA HIS A 744 5.19 -28.44 19.24
C HIS A 744 4.71 -28.47 20.71
N PRO A 745 5.19 -27.57 21.58
CA PRO A 745 4.76 -27.49 22.98
C PRO A 745 3.28 -27.17 23.08
N SER A 746 2.53 -27.94 23.88
CA SER A 746 1.09 -27.71 24.05
C SER A 746 0.79 -26.33 24.65
N LEU A 747 -0.34 -25.73 24.27
CA LEU A 747 -0.76 -24.42 24.76
C LEU A 747 -0.79 -24.36 26.30
N GLY A 748 -1.26 -25.42 26.96
CA GLY A 748 -1.26 -25.51 28.41
C GLY A 748 0.15 -25.47 29.03
N SER A 749 1.13 -26.13 28.40
CA SER A 749 2.53 -26.03 28.82
C SER A 749 3.04 -24.60 28.68
N LEU A 750 2.81 -23.98 27.53
CA LEU A 750 3.25 -22.60 27.25
C LEU A 750 2.62 -21.59 28.23
N MET A 751 1.31 -21.66 28.47
CA MET A 751 0.62 -20.79 29.44
C MET A 751 1.04 -21.06 30.89
N SER A 752 1.37 -22.30 31.26
CA SER A 752 1.91 -22.60 32.60
C SER A 752 3.27 -21.95 32.87
N SER A 753 4.01 -21.60 31.81
CA SER A 753 5.30 -20.90 31.90
C SER A 753 5.20 -19.36 31.92
N ALA A 754 3.99 -18.79 31.99
CA ALA A 754 3.75 -17.35 32.04
C ALA A 754 4.12 -16.63 33.36
N PRO A 755 3.96 -17.20 34.58
CA PRO A 755 4.15 -16.46 35.84
C PRO A 755 5.47 -15.69 36.03
N PRO A 756 6.65 -16.14 35.54
CA PRO A 756 7.89 -15.36 35.61
C PRO A 756 7.83 -13.98 34.93
N LEU A 757 6.87 -13.75 34.02
CA LEU A 757 6.66 -12.47 33.34
C LEU A 757 6.23 -11.35 34.30
N GLU A 758 5.53 -11.66 35.40
CA GLU A 758 4.99 -10.65 36.33
C GLU A 758 6.10 -9.83 37.02
N SER A 759 7.25 -10.46 37.29
CA SER A 759 8.41 -9.81 37.92
C SER A 759 9.38 -9.15 36.93
N GLU A 760 9.29 -9.45 35.63
CA GLU A 760 10.29 -9.04 34.63
C GLU A 760 9.96 -7.67 34.02
N ARG A 761 10.91 -6.73 34.07
CA ARG A 761 10.79 -5.44 33.37
C ARG A 761 11.21 -5.61 31.93
N VAL A 762 10.30 -5.38 31.00
CA VAL A 762 10.53 -5.65 29.57
C VAL A 762 10.60 -4.37 28.73
N VAL A 763 11.28 -4.47 27.59
CA VAL A 763 11.07 -3.58 26.44
C VAL A 763 10.40 -4.41 25.34
N CYS A 764 9.19 -4.04 24.96
CA CYS A 764 8.51 -4.61 23.79
C CYS A 764 8.74 -3.71 22.58
N LEU A 765 9.23 -4.28 21.49
CA LEU A 765 9.42 -3.62 20.21
C LEU A 765 8.16 -3.81 19.38
N LEU A 766 7.35 -2.76 19.29
CA LEU A 766 6.05 -2.77 18.64
C LEU A 766 6.17 -2.18 17.24
N ASP A 767 5.62 -2.89 16.27
CA ASP A 767 5.38 -2.39 14.93
C ASP A 767 3.91 -1.95 14.83
N LEU A 768 3.73 -0.67 14.51
CA LEU A 768 2.43 -0.02 14.43
C LEU A 768 2.09 0.23 12.96
N CYS A 769 0.93 -0.21 12.49
CA CYS A 769 0.42 0.06 11.15
C CYS A 769 -1.08 0.36 11.17
N LEU A 770 -1.53 1.40 10.47
CA LEU A 770 -2.95 1.71 10.32
C LEU A 770 -3.46 1.10 9.00
N LEU A 771 -4.17 -0.03 9.08
CA LEU A 771 -4.60 -0.81 7.90
C LEU A 771 -5.73 -0.14 7.09
N GLY A 772 -6.33 0.92 7.62
CA GLY A 772 -7.50 1.63 7.06
C GLY A 772 -8.64 1.66 8.07
N GLU A 773 -9.70 2.43 7.83
CA GLU A 773 -10.99 2.25 8.56
C GLU A 773 -10.94 2.31 10.11
N GLN A 774 -9.89 2.91 10.69
CA GLN A 774 -9.50 2.80 12.11
C GLN A 774 -8.99 1.43 12.58
N ARG A 775 -8.95 0.39 11.73
CA ARG A 775 -8.25 -0.88 11.98
C ARG A 775 -6.76 -0.61 12.18
N LEU A 776 -6.29 -0.84 13.41
CA LEU A 776 -4.93 -0.56 13.87
C LEU A 776 -4.24 -1.87 14.24
N GLU A 777 -3.13 -2.16 13.57
CA GLU A 777 -2.22 -3.27 13.86
C GLU A 777 -1.15 -2.80 14.86
N MET A 778 -0.95 -3.56 15.93
CA MET A 778 0.06 -3.31 16.96
C MET A 778 0.79 -4.61 17.31
N ILE A 779 1.76 -5.01 16.48
CA ILE A 779 2.46 -6.30 16.61
C ILE A 779 3.76 -6.14 17.40
N CYS A 780 3.91 -6.88 18.49
CA CYS A 780 5.16 -7.06 19.20
C CYS A 780 6.10 -7.93 18.36
N SER A 781 7.08 -7.34 17.69
CA SER A 781 8.06 -8.07 16.87
C SER A 781 9.19 -8.68 17.70
N LYS A 782 9.45 -8.16 18.91
CA LYS A 782 10.40 -8.75 19.88
C LYS A 782 10.20 -8.21 21.30
N LEU A 783 10.36 -9.07 22.29
CA LEU A 783 10.52 -8.72 23.70
C LEU A 783 12.01 -8.77 24.10
N TYR A 784 12.49 -7.77 24.84
CA TYR A 784 13.80 -7.75 25.50
C TYR A 784 13.59 -7.74 27.02
N ARG A 785 14.35 -8.55 27.76
CA ARG A 785 14.36 -8.56 29.23
C ARG A 785 15.24 -7.44 29.77
N ALA A 786 15.16 -7.13 31.05
CA ALA A 786 15.97 -6.10 31.70
C ALA A 786 17.49 -6.29 31.49
N ALA A 787 17.95 -7.55 31.44
CA ALA A 787 19.34 -7.92 31.20
C ALA A 787 19.80 -7.73 29.73
N ASP A 788 18.87 -7.69 28.77
CA ASP A 788 19.17 -7.55 27.34
C ASP A 788 19.22 -6.06 26.89
N ILE A 789 19.01 -5.12 27.82
CA ILE A 789 19.01 -3.67 27.56
C ILE A 789 20.40 -3.10 27.83
N CYS A 790 21.04 -2.53 26.80
CA CYS A 790 22.24 -1.72 27.01
C CYS A 790 21.87 -0.43 27.76
N GLN A 791 22.32 -0.31 29.02
CA GLN A 791 22.33 0.99 29.69
C GLN A 791 23.26 1.93 28.89
N PRO A 792 22.90 3.23 28.73
CA PRO A 792 23.86 4.20 28.22
C PRO A 792 25.03 4.31 29.20
N GLU A 793 26.25 4.18 28.71
CA GLU A 793 27.43 4.45 29.53
C GLU A 793 27.38 5.91 30.01
N ASN A 794 27.48 6.12 31.32
CA ASN A 794 27.60 7.46 31.88
C ASN A 794 28.98 8.03 31.51
N ILE A 795 29.02 8.79 30.42
CA ILE A 795 30.15 9.67 30.09
C ILE A 795 30.15 10.81 31.12
N GLY A 796 30.97 10.64 32.16
CA GLY A 796 31.23 11.63 33.21
C GLY A 796 32.36 12.60 32.85
#